data_AF-A0A7X3YAJ7-F1
#
_entry.id   AF-A0A7X3YAJ7-F1
#
_cell.length_a   1.000
_cell.length_b   1.000
_cell.length_c   1.000
_cell.angle_alpha   90.00
_cell.angle_beta   90.00
_cell.angle_gamma   90.00
#
_symmetry.space_group_name_H-M   'P 1'
#
loop_
_entity.id
_entity.type
_entity.pdbx_description
1 polymer ?
#
loop_
_entity_poly.entity_id
_entity_poly.type
_entity_poly.pdbx_seq_one_letter_code
_entity_poly.pdbx_strand_id
1 'polypeptide(L)'
;MRTMKHWALAVMTAAALALAGCGGGGSGTTAEMPPPPPSAYETAKAAIMTAETAEAAQAIVDEAADDVSGTELKSLQSAADARAEALATMARAGEQMMALMDAAGMIDTSDLSTQELVDAARAAIAALRQAIDDAADVDDVSMYQSQLDAAVMAVDTAQGGIDTETRRTNQMAALSGASDTLQAALAALSGSTPTQAQLDAANNALNALNMAIMDGADLTETEKAPYQHEADNAAAPIMTAQTAFDNAEDEAEKERIAMMAVTASKLYAGIGAAPLTGHSVTVDATTGVWTVDPNDVAPANLAAQALEADEDTMVADNHGWAGMRYTASGDGVTGTYEATIYSHVGDPTVTEGDAFNEEYTLNADGETGDVTALSGYATSRVASPSFDQDAGAKTFKPGTNDQRVMLGGSYHGVSGTYYCAATDRAVGCSATVADMGFTLAGGTWSFKPANPAAKLMDTEAADILYASYGWWLHKSEDGETFTASAFDTYRGTDAGTVGIADLRGSATYMGGAAGKYSLRGNTGGTNDAGHFTADVMLEATFAADHMISGTISNFMGADGMARDWSVALSKSVIADAGAIAGDPDDNTDTDPQTTTWTIGGTAGGASGQWSGDLREQGDNGVPAIVTGTFHSTYGQGGNDGRMVGAFGANAQ
;
A
#
# COMPACT_ATOMS: atom_id res chain seq x y z
N MET A 1 -68.18 1.75 5.31
CA MET A 1 -69.59 1.64 5.76
C MET A 1 -69.64 1.97 7.25
N ARG A 2 -70.39 3.03 7.63
CA ARG A 2 -70.91 3.38 8.99
C ARG A 2 -69.85 3.60 10.09
N THR A 3 -69.80 4.71 10.85
CA THR A 3 -70.81 5.69 11.30
C THR A 3 -70.16 7.06 11.57
N MET A 4 -70.72 8.14 11.01
CA MET A 4 -70.45 9.52 11.40
C MET A 4 -71.09 9.81 12.77
N LYS A 5 -70.35 10.41 13.71
CA LYS A 5 -70.90 11.05 14.90
C LYS A 5 -70.81 12.56 14.73
N HIS A 6 -71.96 13.20 14.59
CA HIS A 6 -72.12 14.65 14.59
C HIS A 6 -71.83 15.19 15.99
N TRP A 7 -70.94 16.17 16.11
CA TRP A 7 -70.86 17.02 17.29
C TRP A 7 -71.50 18.36 16.95
N ALA A 8 -72.58 18.64 17.66
CA ALA A 8 -73.43 19.80 17.50
C ALA A 8 -72.76 21.04 18.08
N LEU A 9 -72.74 22.11 17.29
CA LEU A 9 -72.35 23.47 17.67
C LEU A 9 -73.44 24.04 18.59
N ALA A 10 -73.14 24.23 19.87
CA ALA A 10 -74.01 24.92 20.83
C ALA A 10 -73.45 26.32 21.08
N VAL A 11 -74.04 27.32 20.43
CA VAL A 11 -73.84 28.74 20.76
C VAL A 11 -74.63 29.02 22.03
N MET A 12 -73.94 29.30 23.15
CA MET A 12 -74.56 29.80 24.37
C MET A 12 -74.27 31.30 24.55
N THR A 13 -75.34 32.09 24.41
CA THR A 13 -75.44 33.49 24.81
C THR A 13 -75.55 33.56 26.34
N ALA A 14 -74.54 34.09 27.02
CA ALA A 14 -74.61 34.36 28.46
C ALA A 14 -75.14 35.79 28.70
N ALA A 15 -76.44 35.89 28.99
CA ALA A 15 -77.04 37.07 29.61
C ALA A 15 -77.00 36.89 31.13
N ALA A 16 -76.20 37.69 31.83
CA ALA A 16 -76.21 37.77 33.29
C ALA A 16 -77.26 38.79 33.74
N LEU A 17 -78.48 38.31 33.99
CA LEU A 17 -79.51 39.01 34.76
C LEU A 17 -79.39 38.53 36.21
N ALA A 18 -79.02 39.40 37.14
CA ALA A 18 -79.09 39.13 38.58
C ALA A 18 -79.97 40.19 39.25
N LEU A 19 -81.19 39.80 39.61
CA LEU A 19 -82.04 40.53 40.54
C LEU A 19 -82.86 39.52 41.36
N ALA A 20 -82.63 39.59 42.68
CA ALA A 20 -83.49 39.22 43.82
C ALA A 20 -84.06 37.78 43.89
N GLY A 21 -84.05 37.07 45.00
CA GLY A 21 -83.86 37.42 46.41
C GLY A 21 -84.81 36.55 47.26
N CYS A 22 -84.38 36.12 48.45
CA CYS A 22 -85.17 35.75 49.64
C CYS A 22 -84.18 35.17 50.68
N GLY A 23 -84.10 35.56 51.95
CA GLY A 23 -84.88 36.47 52.77
C GLY A 23 -84.41 36.39 54.24
N GLY A 24 -84.95 37.31 55.06
CA GLY A 24 -84.91 37.29 56.53
C GLY A 24 -83.89 38.27 57.13
N GLY A 25 -84.23 39.25 57.98
CA GLY A 25 -85.48 39.67 58.60
C GLY A 25 -85.14 40.67 59.73
N GLY A 26 -86.11 41.52 60.12
CA GLY A 26 -86.08 42.16 61.45
C GLY A 26 -86.12 43.69 61.52
N SER A 27 -87.34 44.24 61.47
CA SER A 27 -87.88 45.25 62.40
C SER A 27 -87.03 46.49 62.78
N GLY A 28 -87.39 47.63 62.18
CA GLY A 28 -87.08 48.96 62.71
C GLY A 28 -87.79 50.06 61.90
N THR A 29 -89.00 50.44 62.31
CA THR A 29 -89.80 51.48 61.66
C THR A 29 -89.21 52.88 61.87
N THR A 30 -88.58 53.41 60.84
CA THR A 30 -88.38 54.85 60.61
C THR A 30 -88.72 55.13 59.16
N ALA A 31 -89.61 56.08 58.91
CA ALA A 31 -89.95 56.51 57.56
C ALA A 31 -88.69 57.11 56.90
N GLU A 32 -87.98 56.32 56.09
CA GLU A 32 -86.92 56.82 55.22
C GLU A 32 -87.56 57.78 54.21
N MET A 33 -87.16 59.05 54.28
CA MET A 33 -87.38 59.99 53.19
C MET A 33 -86.87 59.35 51.88
N PRO A 34 -87.57 59.54 50.75
CA PRO A 34 -87.05 59.10 49.46
C PRO A 34 -85.62 59.64 49.32
N PRO A 35 -84.65 58.81 48.90
CA PRO A 35 -83.29 59.27 48.70
C PRO A 35 -83.35 60.50 47.78
N PRO A 36 -82.59 61.57 48.08
CA PRO A 36 -82.54 62.72 47.19
C PRO A 36 -82.20 62.24 45.77
N PRO A 37 -82.78 62.85 44.72
CA PRO A 37 -82.42 62.49 43.36
C PRO A 37 -80.89 62.54 43.22
N PRO A 38 -80.27 61.56 42.53
CA PRO A 38 -78.83 61.54 42.34
C PRO A 38 -78.38 62.88 41.76
N SER A 39 -77.24 63.38 42.22
CA SER A 39 -76.68 64.61 41.65
C SER A 39 -76.34 64.39 40.17
N ALA A 40 -76.29 65.47 39.39
CA ALA A 40 -75.87 65.40 37.99
C ALA A 40 -74.53 64.67 37.83
N TYR A 41 -73.61 64.85 38.78
CA TYR A 41 -72.34 64.12 38.88
C TYR A 41 -72.53 62.60 39.03
N GLU A 42 -73.36 62.11 39.95
CA GLU A 42 -73.57 60.67 40.16
C GLU A 42 -74.26 60.02 38.95
N THR A 43 -75.19 60.74 38.30
CA THR A 43 -75.83 60.27 37.06
C THR A 43 -74.83 60.18 35.91
N ALA A 44 -74.01 61.22 35.68
CA ALA A 44 -72.99 61.23 34.64
C ALA A 44 -71.94 60.14 34.87
N LYS A 45 -71.48 59.96 36.10
CA LYS A 45 -70.51 58.91 36.46
C LYS A 45 -71.06 57.51 36.19
N ALA A 46 -72.32 57.23 36.56
CA ALA A 46 -72.95 55.95 36.26
C ALA A 46 -73.08 55.72 34.74
N ALA A 47 -73.46 56.75 33.99
CA ALA A 47 -73.58 56.68 32.54
C ALA A 47 -72.23 56.42 31.85
N ILE A 48 -71.14 57.08 32.30
CA ILE A 48 -69.77 56.83 31.83
C ILE A 48 -69.38 55.36 32.04
N MET A 49 -69.66 54.79 33.22
CA MET A 49 -69.33 53.39 33.51
C MET A 49 -70.07 52.38 32.62
N THR A 50 -71.22 52.76 32.07
CA THR A 50 -72.01 51.96 31.13
C THR A 50 -71.76 52.27 29.67
N ALA A 51 -70.96 53.30 29.35
CA ALA A 51 -70.69 53.69 27.98
C ALA A 51 -70.01 52.55 27.19
N GLU A 52 -70.50 52.28 25.98
CA GLU A 52 -70.00 51.19 25.13
C GLU A 52 -68.79 51.62 24.28
N THR A 53 -68.56 52.92 24.12
CA THR A 53 -67.40 53.47 23.40
C THR A 53 -66.72 54.58 24.19
N ALA A 54 -65.43 54.82 23.90
CA ALA A 54 -64.68 55.92 24.50
C ALA A 54 -65.29 57.28 24.15
N GLU A 55 -65.78 57.43 22.92
CA GLU A 55 -66.46 58.65 22.44
C GLU A 55 -67.77 58.88 23.18
N ALA A 56 -68.53 57.83 23.49
CA ALA A 56 -69.76 57.95 24.28
C ALA A 56 -69.45 58.34 25.73
N ALA A 57 -68.38 57.78 26.32
CA ALA A 57 -67.93 58.17 27.66
C ALA A 57 -67.52 59.65 27.71
N GLN A 58 -66.77 60.12 26.70
CA GLN A 58 -66.35 61.52 26.61
C GLN A 58 -67.53 62.47 26.36
N ALA A 59 -68.49 62.09 25.49
CA ALA A 59 -69.67 62.89 25.23
C ALA A 59 -70.51 63.12 26.50
N ILE A 60 -70.55 62.15 27.43
CA ILE A 60 -71.22 62.30 28.72
C ILE A 60 -70.49 63.29 29.64
N VAL A 61 -69.15 63.33 29.60
CA VAL A 61 -68.36 64.33 30.33
C VAL A 61 -68.64 65.73 29.79
N ASP A 62 -68.66 65.87 28.47
CA ASP A 62 -68.91 67.14 27.78
C ASP A 62 -70.32 67.68 28.06
N GLU A 63 -71.34 66.80 28.11
CA GLU A 63 -72.72 67.16 28.46
C GLU A 63 -72.86 67.58 29.94
N ALA A 64 -72.14 66.94 30.85
CA ALA A 64 -72.20 67.26 32.28
C ALA A 64 -71.38 68.49 32.68
N ALA A 65 -70.53 69.03 31.80
CA ALA A 65 -69.52 70.04 32.12
C ALA A 65 -70.10 71.37 32.64
N ASP A 66 -71.30 71.75 32.20
CA ASP A 66 -71.97 73.00 32.61
C ASP A 66 -72.71 72.87 33.96
N ASP A 67 -72.97 71.64 34.41
CA ASP A 67 -73.85 71.33 35.57
C ASP A 67 -73.10 70.83 36.81
N VAL A 68 -71.77 70.67 36.75
CA VAL A 68 -70.93 70.18 37.86
C VAL A 68 -69.81 71.14 38.22
N SER A 69 -69.26 71.03 39.42
CA SER A 69 -68.09 71.82 39.82
C SER A 69 -66.82 71.40 39.07
N GLY A 70 -65.82 72.30 38.96
CA GLY A 70 -64.55 71.97 38.29
C GLY A 70 -63.78 70.79 38.91
N THR A 71 -64.01 70.44 40.18
CA THR A 71 -63.44 69.24 40.81
C THR A 71 -64.19 67.97 40.41
N GLU A 72 -65.52 68.03 40.35
CA GLU A 72 -66.37 66.95 39.87
C GLU A 72 -66.12 66.66 38.40
N LEU A 73 -65.95 67.70 37.57
CA LEU A 73 -65.61 67.55 36.15
C LEU A 73 -64.30 66.80 35.95
N LYS A 74 -63.24 67.11 36.72
CA LYS A 74 -61.98 66.36 36.68
C LYS A 74 -62.16 64.88 37.06
N SER A 75 -63.04 64.60 38.01
CA SER A 75 -63.36 63.23 38.43
C SER A 75 -64.13 62.48 37.33
N LEU A 76 -65.06 63.14 36.63
CA LEU A 76 -65.76 62.58 35.47
C LEU A 76 -64.79 62.32 34.31
N GLN A 77 -63.87 63.24 34.01
CA GLN A 77 -62.84 63.03 33.00
C GLN A 77 -61.97 61.82 33.32
N SER A 78 -61.50 61.70 34.57
CA SER A 78 -60.73 60.52 35.00
C SER A 78 -61.53 59.22 34.90
N ALA A 79 -62.85 59.26 35.12
CA ALA A 79 -63.72 58.09 34.94
C ALA A 79 -63.90 57.74 33.46
N ALA A 80 -64.01 58.73 32.57
CA ALA A 80 -64.08 58.53 31.13
C ALA A 80 -62.77 57.97 30.56
N ASP A 81 -61.62 58.50 31.00
CA ASP A 81 -60.30 57.99 30.62
C ASP A 81 -60.12 56.53 31.09
N ALA A 82 -60.48 56.23 32.35
CA ALA A 82 -60.45 54.86 32.88
C ALA A 82 -61.41 53.92 32.14
N ARG A 83 -62.59 54.42 31.71
CA ARG A 83 -63.52 53.65 30.88
C ARG A 83 -62.96 53.39 29.49
N ALA A 84 -62.36 54.39 28.85
CA ALA A 84 -61.73 54.26 27.55
C ALA A 84 -60.58 53.24 27.58
N GLU A 85 -59.75 53.27 28.62
CA GLU A 85 -58.71 52.26 28.86
C GLU A 85 -59.30 50.87 29.06
N ALA A 86 -60.36 50.73 29.87
CA ALA A 86 -61.05 49.46 30.05
C ALA A 86 -61.63 48.90 28.73
N LEU A 87 -62.25 49.75 27.91
CA LEU A 87 -62.77 49.37 26.59
C LEU A 87 -61.66 48.97 25.62
N ALA A 88 -60.52 49.69 25.62
CA ALA A 88 -59.36 49.34 24.81
C ALA A 88 -58.74 47.99 25.24
N THR A 89 -58.70 47.70 26.54
CA THR A 89 -58.27 46.39 27.07
C THR A 89 -59.26 45.29 26.67
N MET A 90 -60.57 45.52 26.75
CA MET A 90 -61.57 44.56 26.29
C MET A 90 -61.47 44.28 24.77
N ALA A 91 -61.19 45.30 23.95
CA ALA A 91 -60.99 45.14 22.51
C ALA A 91 -59.74 44.30 22.20
N ARG A 92 -58.61 44.60 22.87
CA ARG A 92 -57.37 43.81 22.76
C ARG A 92 -57.56 42.37 23.21
N ALA A 93 -58.24 42.15 24.33
CA ALA A 93 -58.58 40.82 24.82
C ALA A 93 -59.45 40.05 23.81
N GLY A 94 -60.38 40.73 23.13
CA GLY A 94 -61.20 40.14 22.07
C GLY A 94 -60.38 39.69 20.85
N GLU A 95 -59.45 40.52 20.38
CA GLU A 95 -58.53 40.18 19.29
C GLU A 95 -57.59 39.02 19.67
N GLN A 96 -57.01 39.07 20.88
CA GLN A 96 -56.16 38.02 21.43
C GLN A 96 -56.94 36.68 21.57
N MET A 97 -58.19 36.72 22.01
CA MET A 97 -59.04 35.52 22.11
C MET A 97 -59.36 34.91 20.73
N MET A 98 -59.62 35.72 19.72
CA MET A 98 -59.81 35.22 18.35
C MET A 98 -58.52 34.58 17.81
N ALA A 99 -57.37 35.22 18.03
CA ALA A 99 -56.08 34.64 17.63
C ALA A 99 -55.79 33.30 18.33
N LEU A 100 -56.13 33.17 19.62
CA LEU A 100 -56.05 31.91 20.36
C LEU A 100 -56.96 30.83 19.78
N MET A 101 -58.22 31.17 19.46
CA MET A 101 -59.17 30.22 18.85
C MET A 101 -58.70 29.75 17.48
N ASP A 102 -58.21 30.66 16.64
CA ASP A 102 -57.71 30.34 15.31
C ASP A 102 -56.46 29.45 15.40
N ALA A 103 -55.48 29.80 16.24
CA ALA A 103 -54.26 29.03 16.42
C ALA A 103 -54.54 27.63 17.01
N ALA A 104 -55.47 27.53 17.96
CA ALA A 104 -55.89 26.24 18.51
C ALA A 104 -56.63 25.37 17.47
N GLY A 105 -57.44 26.00 16.61
CA GLY A 105 -58.15 25.31 15.53
C GLY A 105 -57.24 24.76 14.42
N MET A 106 -56.00 25.27 14.31
CA MET A 106 -55.00 24.77 13.36
C MET A 106 -54.29 23.48 13.84
N ILE A 107 -54.40 23.13 15.13
CA ILE A 107 -53.77 21.92 15.67
C ILE A 107 -54.63 20.72 15.29
N ASP A 108 -54.14 19.93 14.33
CA ASP A 108 -54.67 18.61 13.99
C ASP A 108 -53.68 17.52 14.42
N THR A 109 -54.03 16.77 15.46
CA THR A 109 -53.27 15.60 15.93
C THR A 109 -54.00 14.29 15.66
N SER A 110 -55.00 14.29 14.77
CA SER A 110 -55.80 13.09 14.47
C SER A 110 -55.06 12.09 13.56
N ASP A 111 -54.13 12.59 12.75
CA ASP A 111 -53.24 11.80 11.90
C ASP A 111 -51.80 12.37 11.97
N LEU A 112 -50.91 11.60 12.57
CA LEU A 112 -49.48 11.92 12.71
C LEU A 112 -48.62 10.78 12.12
N SER A 113 -49.13 10.10 11.10
CA SER A 113 -48.51 8.89 10.53
C SER A 113 -47.28 9.16 9.65
N THR A 114 -47.02 10.42 9.29
CA THR A 114 -45.88 10.81 8.43
C THR A 114 -45.10 11.97 9.03
N GLN A 115 -43.83 12.11 8.63
CA GLN A 115 -42.97 13.21 9.10
C GLN A 115 -43.53 14.58 8.71
N GLU A 116 -44.10 14.69 7.50
CA GLU A 116 -44.73 15.92 7.01
C GLU A 116 -45.91 16.36 7.90
N LEU A 117 -46.73 15.40 8.36
CA LEU A 117 -47.85 15.68 9.27
C LEU A 117 -47.35 16.08 10.67
N VAL A 118 -46.30 15.45 11.17
CA VAL A 118 -45.64 15.82 12.43
C VAL A 118 -45.06 17.24 12.37
N ASP A 119 -44.40 17.60 11.27
CA ASP A 119 -43.83 18.94 11.09
C ASP A 119 -44.92 20.02 10.97
N ALA A 120 -46.03 19.72 10.27
CA ALA A 120 -47.20 20.59 10.21
C ALA A 120 -47.83 20.81 11.59
N ALA A 121 -47.99 19.74 12.39
CA ALA A 121 -48.50 19.83 13.76
C ALA A 121 -47.57 20.65 14.67
N ARG A 122 -46.24 20.52 14.54
CA ARG A 122 -45.26 21.34 15.27
C ARG A 122 -45.38 22.83 14.92
N ALA A 123 -45.60 23.16 13.65
CA ALA A 123 -45.81 24.54 13.24
C ALA A 123 -47.10 25.12 13.86
N ALA A 124 -48.18 24.34 13.91
CA ALA A 124 -49.43 24.75 14.57
C ALA A 124 -49.27 24.91 16.09
N ILE A 125 -48.53 23.99 16.76
CA ILE A 125 -48.16 24.09 18.18
C ILE A 125 -47.36 25.37 18.46
N ALA A 126 -46.40 25.71 17.58
CA ALA A 126 -45.61 26.93 17.72
C ALA A 126 -46.49 28.19 17.57
N ALA A 127 -47.44 28.19 16.64
CA ALA A 127 -48.41 29.27 16.47
C ALA A 127 -49.32 29.43 17.71
N LEU A 128 -49.82 28.34 18.28
CA LEU A 128 -50.63 28.40 19.51
C LEU A 128 -49.81 28.88 20.71
N ARG A 129 -48.55 28.43 20.85
CA ARG A 129 -47.67 28.91 21.92
C ARG A 129 -47.45 30.42 21.82
N GLN A 130 -47.16 30.93 20.63
CA GLN A 130 -47.02 32.36 20.38
C GLN A 130 -48.32 33.12 20.72
N ALA A 131 -49.48 32.60 20.31
CA ALA A 131 -50.77 33.22 20.62
C ALA A 131 -51.06 33.25 22.14
N ILE A 132 -50.66 32.22 22.90
CA ILE A 132 -50.75 32.20 24.36
C ILE A 132 -49.83 33.25 24.99
N ASP A 133 -48.59 33.36 24.51
CA ASP A 133 -47.62 34.34 25.01
C ASP A 133 -48.06 35.79 24.74
N ASP A 134 -48.74 36.04 23.62
CA ASP A 134 -49.25 37.36 23.21
C ASP A 134 -50.60 37.74 23.88
N ALA A 135 -51.30 36.78 24.50
CA ALA A 135 -52.64 36.97 25.09
C ALA A 135 -52.60 37.57 26.52
N ALA A 136 -51.86 38.67 26.70
CA ALA A 136 -51.63 39.28 28.00
C ALA A 136 -52.88 39.90 28.66
N ASP A 137 -53.91 40.23 27.88
CA ASP A 137 -55.16 40.83 28.37
C ASP A 137 -56.30 39.79 28.53
N VAL A 138 -56.02 38.49 28.35
CA VAL A 138 -57.00 37.39 28.48
C VAL A 138 -56.83 36.68 29.84
N ASP A 139 -57.86 36.75 30.70
CA ASP A 139 -57.80 36.26 32.09
C ASP A 139 -57.67 34.73 32.25
N ASP A 140 -58.04 33.93 31.24
CA ASP A 140 -58.05 32.46 31.34
C ASP A 140 -57.56 31.78 30.05
N VAL A 141 -56.23 31.71 29.90
CA VAL A 141 -55.58 30.94 28.82
C VAL A 141 -55.34 29.47 29.19
N SER A 142 -55.78 29.02 30.37
CA SER A 142 -55.43 27.69 30.92
C SER A 142 -55.96 26.53 30.07
N MET A 143 -57.14 26.71 29.47
CA MET A 143 -57.71 25.75 28.53
C MET A 143 -56.79 25.53 27.32
N TYR A 144 -56.25 26.60 26.75
CA TYR A 144 -55.36 26.55 25.59
C TYR A 144 -53.99 25.96 25.96
N GLN A 145 -53.48 26.25 27.16
CA GLN A 145 -52.27 25.61 27.68
C GLN A 145 -52.45 24.08 27.82
N SER A 146 -53.59 23.62 28.33
CA SER A 146 -53.87 22.18 28.41
C SER A 146 -53.98 21.52 27.03
N GLN A 147 -54.53 22.22 26.02
CA GLN A 147 -54.56 21.73 24.64
C GLN A 147 -53.17 21.67 24.03
N LEU A 148 -52.33 22.70 24.27
CA LEU A 148 -50.94 22.75 23.84
C LEU A 148 -50.15 21.56 24.39
N ASP A 149 -50.24 21.29 25.70
CA ASP A 149 -49.51 20.18 26.34
C ASP A 149 -49.92 18.81 25.78
N ALA A 150 -51.23 18.60 25.57
CA ALA A 150 -51.74 17.37 24.96
C ALA A 150 -51.24 17.20 23.52
N ALA A 151 -51.22 18.29 22.74
CA ALA A 151 -50.72 18.27 21.37
C ALA A 151 -49.21 17.99 21.29
N VAL A 152 -48.42 18.62 22.17
CA VAL A 152 -46.97 18.37 22.29
C VAL A 152 -46.70 16.89 22.59
N MET A 153 -47.39 16.33 23.58
CA MET A 153 -47.22 14.91 23.95
C MET A 153 -47.58 13.95 22.81
N ALA A 154 -48.64 14.25 22.04
CA ALA A 154 -49.05 13.46 20.89
C ALA A 154 -48.01 13.51 19.76
N VAL A 155 -47.49 14.70 19.45
CA VAL A 155 -46.44 14.92 18.44
C VAL A 155 -45.13 14.23 18.82
N ASP A 156 -44.69 14.33 20.08
CA ASP A 156 -43.47 13.67 20.55
C ASP A 156 -43.59 12.14 20.50
N THR A 157 -44.76 11.60 20.86
CA THR A 157 -45.05 10.16 20.75
C THR A 157 -45.03 9.69 19.30
N ALA A 158 -45.65 10.45 18.39
CA ALA A 158 -45.67 10.13 16.97
C ALA A 158 -44.26 10.19 16.35
N GLN A 159 -43.47 11.22 16.66
CA GLN A 159 -42.07 11.32 16.23
C GLN A 159 -41.26 10.11 16.70
N GLY A 160 -41.39 9.71 17.97
CA GLY A 160 -40.71 8.52 18.48
C GLY A 160 -41.08 7.23 17.71
N GLY A 161 -42.33 7.11 17.26
CA GLY A 161 -42.78 6.04 16.39
C GLY A 161 -42.14 6.07 15.00
N ILE A 162 -42.13 7.24 14.35
CA ILE A 162 -41.52 7.44 13.02
C ILE A 162 -40.02 7.18 13.04
N ASP A 163 -39.32 7.67 14.08
CA ASP A 163 -37.88 7.47 14.24
C ASP A 163 -37.55 5.99 14.41
N THR A 164 -38.37 5.27 15.18
CA THR A 164 -38.22 3.82 15.38
C THR A 164 -38.43 3.05 14.08
N GLU A 165 -39.47 3.38 13.31
CA GLU A 165 -39.72 2.73 12.02
C GLU A 165 -38.62 3.02 10.99
N THR A 166 -38.08 4.24 11.00
CA THR A 166 -36.94 4.62 10.16
C THR A 166 -35.69 3.83 10.54
N ARG A 167 -35.38 3.72 11.84
CA ARG A 167 -34.28 2.86 12.31
C ARG A 167 -34.48 1.40 11.95
N ARG A 168 -35.70 0.86 12.13
CA ARG A 168 -36.09 -0.50 11.77
C ARG A 168 -35.84 -0.78 10.28
N THR A 169 -36.27 0.14 9.41
CA THR A 169 -36.05 0.06 7.96
C THR A 169 -34.56 0.04 7.60
N ASN A 170 -33.77 0.92 8.22
CA ASN A 170 -32.32 0.96 7.99
C ASN A 170 -31.60 -0.30 8.49
N GLN A 171 -32.00 -0.83 9.65
CA GLN A 171 -31.47 -2.09 10.20
C GLN A 171 -31.82 -3.29 9.29
N MET A 172 -33.04 -3.36 8.76
CA MET A 172 -33.42 -4.39 7.78
C MET A 172 -32.60 -4.29 6.49
N ALA A 173 -32.36 -3.08 5.98
CA ALA A 173 -31.52 -2.87 4.80
C ALA A 173 -30.06 -3.30 5.04
N ALA A 174 -29.51 -3.02 6.23
CA ALA A 174 -28.17 -3.46 6.62
C ALA A 174 -28.07 -5.00 6.70
N LEU A 175 -29.07 -5.68 7.28
CA LEU A 175 -29.14 -7.15 7.31
C LEU A 175 -29.19 -7.75 5.91
N SER A 176 -30.05 -7.21 5.03
CA SER A 176 -30.15 -7.66 3.65
C SER A 176 -28.82 -7.48 2.90
N GLY A 177 -28.18 -6.31 3.03
CA GLY A 177 -26.90 -6.06 2.36
C GLY A 177 -25.76 -6.95 2.87
N ALA A 178 -25.71 -7.24 4.17
CA ALA A 178 -24.73 -8.15 4.75
C ALA A 178 -24.97 -9.61 4.31
N SER A 179 -26.24 -10.03 4.22
CA SER A 179 -26.66 -11.33 3.68
C SER A 179 -26.24 -11.49 2.21
N ASP A 180 -26.55 -10.52 1.35
CA ASP A 180 -26.16 -10.55 -0.07
C ASP A 180 -24.63 -10.64 -0.24
N THR A 181 -23.89 -9.92 0.61
CA THR A 181 -22.42 -9.96 0.63
C THR A 181 -21.89 -11.33 1.03
N LEU A 182 -22.50 -11.95 2.05
CA LEU A 182 -22.17 -13.31 2.48
C LEU A 182 -22.46 -14.33 1.38
N GLN A 183 -23.61 -14.26 0.73
CA GLN A 183 -23.96 -15.17 -0.38
C GLN A 183 -22.98 -15.06 -1.55
N ALA A 184 -22.59 -13.84 -1.92
CA ALA A 184 -21.58 -13.62 -2.97
C ALA A 184 -20.22 -14.21 -2.58
N ALA A 185 -19.79 -14.03 -1.32
CA ALA A 185 -18.55 -14.58 -0.82
C ALA A 185 -18.58 -16.12 -0.77
N LEU A 186 -19.69 -16.73 -0.32
CA LEU A 186 -19.88 -18.17 -0.33
C LEU A 186 -19.89 -18.74 -1.75
N ALA A 187 -20.49 -18.05 -2.72
CA ALA A 187 -20.45 -18.46 -4.12
C ALA A 187 -19.02 -18.49 -4.67
N ALA A 188 -18.16 -17.54 -4.26
CA ALA A 188 -16.75 -17.51 -4.65
C ALA A 188 -15.94 -18.70 -4.10
N LEU A 189 -16.40 -19.36 -3.03
CA LEU A 189 -15.77 -20.58 -2.47
C LEU A 189 -16.07 -21.85 -3.27
N SER A 190 -17.00 -21.82 -4.24
CA SER A 190 -17.45 -23.02 -4.97
C SER A 190 -16.47 -23.56 -6.03
N GLY A 191 -15.29 -22.96 -6.18
CA GLY A 191 -14.21 -23.44 -7.05
C GLY A 191 -13.49 -24.69 -6.51
N SER A 192 -12.66 -25.32 -7.35
CA SER A 192 -11.95 -26.56 -6.99
C SER A 192 -10.87 -26.38 -5.93
N THR A 193 -10.35 -25.16 -5.75
CA THR A 193 -9.41 -24.81 -4.67
C THR A 193 -9.63 -23.33 -4.31
N PRO A 194 -10.23 -23.02 -3.16
CA PRO A 194 -10.39 -21.64 -2.71
C PRO A 194 -9.01 -21.04 -2.40
N THR A 195 -8.86 -19.74 -2.59
CA THR A 195 -7.67 -18.97 -2.22
C THR A 195 -7.83 -18.39 -0.81
N GLN A 196 -6.72 -18.04 -0.14
CA GLN A 196 -6.76 -17.36 1.17
C GLN A 196 -7.62 -16.08 1.13
N ALA A 197 -7.51 -15.29 0.07
CA ALA A 197 -8.30 -14.07 -0.10
C ALA A 197 -9.82 -14.33 -0.16
N GLN A 198 -10.24 -15.45 -0.75
CA GLN A 198 -11.66 -15.85 -0.81
C GLN A 198 -12.17 -16.33 0.56
N LEU A 199 -11.33 -17.05 1.32
CA LEU A 199 -11.64 -17.47 2.69
C LEU A 199 -11.79 -16.26 3.62
N ASP A 200 -10.87 -15.30 3.54
CA ASP A 200 -10.93 -14.07 4.32
C ASP A 200 -12.18 -13.25 3.97
N ALA A 201 -12.53 -13.14 2.69
CA ALA A 201 -13.74 -12.46 2.25
C ALA A 201 -15.02 -13.09 2.83
N ALA A 202 -15.11 -14.42 2.83
CA ALA A 202 -16.26 -15.14 3.39
C ALA A 202 -16.36 -15.00 4.91
N ASN A 203 -15.23 -15.10 5.63
CA ASN A 203 -15.17 -14.89 7.07
C ASN A 203 -15.57 -13.45 7.45
N ASN A 204 -15.07 -12.47 6.72
CA ASN A 204 -15.42 -11.06 6.95
C ASN A 204 -16.90 -10.79 6.67
N ALA A 205 -17.47 -11.38 5.63
CA ALA A 205 -18.89 -11.26 5.33
C ALA A 205 -19.77 -11.92 6.40
N LEU A 206 -19.37 -13.09 6.92
CA LEU A 206 -20.07 -13.76 8.02
C LEU A 206 -20.04 -12.91 9.30
N ASN A 207 -18.88 -12.34 9.63
CA ASN A 207 -18.74 -11.43 10.77
C ASN A 207 -19.60 -10.17 10.60
N ALA A 208 -19.65 -9.59 9.39
CA ALA A 208 -20.48 -8.44 9.09
C ALA A 208 -21.98 -8.74 9.27
N LEU A 209 -22.44 -9.92 8.83
CA LEU A 209 -23.82 -10.35 9.05
C LEU A 209 -24.13 -10.53 10.54
N ASN A 210 -23.24 -11.18 11.30
CA ASN A 210 -23.40 -11.34 12.75
C ASN A 210 -23.45 -9.99 13.49
N MET A 211 -22.60 -9.03 13.10
CA MET A 211 -22.66 -7.67 13.65
C MET A 211 -23.99 -6.98 13.31
N ALA A 212 -24.46 -7.07 12.06
CA ALA A 212 -25.76 -6.50 11.67
C ALA A 212 -26.94 -7.12 12.45
N ILE A 213 -26.89 -8.42 12.75
CA ILE A 213 -27.89 -9.11 13.61
C ILE A 213 -27.86 -8.56 15.04
N MET A 214 -26.66 -8.38 15.60
CA MET A 214 -26.49 -7.82 16.95
C MET A 214 -26.93 -6.35 17.04
N ASP A 215 -26.61 -5.54 16.04
CA ASP A 215 -26.90 -4.10 15.99
C ASP A 215 -28.39 -3.79 15.68
N GLY A 216 -29.15 -4.76 15.19
CA GLY A 216 -30.58 -4.66 14.90
C GLY A 216 -31.46 -4.56 16.16
N ALA A 217 -31.21 -3.61 17.07
CA ALA A 217 -31.89 -3.52 18.37
C ALA A 217 -33.39 -3.17 18.26
N ASP A 218 -33.82 -2.51 17.18
CA ASP A 218 -35.23 -2.18 16.94
C ASP A 218 -35.96 -3.30 16.16
N LEU A 219 -35.25 -4.38 15.77
CA LEU A 219 -35.82 -5.55 15.08
C LEU A 219 -36.29 -6.62 16.06
N THR A 220 -37.39 -7.28 15.71
CA THR A 220 -37.89 -8.45 16.42
C THR A 220 -37.05 -9.70 16.13
N GLU A 221 -37.07 -10.66 17.04
CA GLU A 221 -36.42 -11.97 16.82
C GLU A 221 -36.95 -12.69 15.58
N THR A 222 -38.21 -12.47 15.21
CA THR A 222 -38.80 -13.05 14.00
C THR A 222 -38.19 -12.44 12.73
N GLU A 223 -37.86 -11.15 12.74
CA GLU A 223 -37.19 -10.48 11.62
C GLU A 223 -35.71 -10.89 11.51
N LYS A 224 -35.05 -11.16 12.63
CA LYS A 224 -33.65 -11.62 12.67
C LYS A 224 -33.46 -13.10 12.31
N ALA A 225 -34.47 -13.95 12.60
CA ALA A 225 -34.36 -15.40 12.48
C ALA A 225 -33.88 -15.93 11.11
N PRO A 226 -34.33 -15.39 9.94
CA PRO A 226 -33.83 -15.84 8.64
C PRO A 226 -32.33 -15.59 8.46
N TYR A 227 -31.85 -14.43 8.91
CA TYR A 227 -30.44 -14.04 8.82
C TYR A 227 -29.56 -14.82 9.79
N GLN A 228 -30.06 -15.11 10.99
CA GLN A 228 -29.38 -15.99 11.94
C GLN A 228 -29.21 -17.40 11.35
N HIS A 229 -30.26 -17.94 10.74
CA HIS A 229 -30.19 -19.25 10.09
C HIS A 229 -29.20 -19.27 8.92
N GLU A 230 -29.12 -18.18 8.15
CA GLU A 230 -28.15 -18.03 7.08
C GLU A 230 -26.70 -17.99 7.61
N ALA A 231 -26.45 -17.20 8.66
CA ALA A 231 -25.13 -17.14 9.32
C ALA A 231 -24.71 -18.53 9.85
N ASP A 232 -25.63 -19.27 10.47
CA ASP A 232 -25.38 -20.62 10.98
C ASP A 232 -25.05 -21.60 9.84
N ASN A 233 -25.76 -21.50 8.71
CA ASN A 233 -25.54 -22.34 7.53
C ASN A 233 -24.23 -22.02 6.79
N ALA A 234 -23.70 -20.80 6.92
CA ALA A 234 -22.47 -20.36 6.26
C ALA A 234 -21.19 -20.91 6.90
N ALA A 235 -21.21 -21.29 8.19
CA ALA A 235 -20.03 -21.77 8.90
C ALA A 235 -19.47 -23.09 8.30
N ALA A 236 -20.34 -24.03 7.94
CA ALA A 236 -19.94 -25.33 7.38
C ALA A 236 -19.23 -25.24 6.00
N PRO A 237 -19.74 -24.49 5.00
CA PRO A 237 -19.04 -24.33 3.72
C PRO A 237 -17.72 -23.58 3.87
N ILE A 238 -17.62 -22.57 4.74
CA ILE A 238 -16.35 -21.87 5.01
C ILE A 238 -15.32 -22.83 5.60
N MET A 239 -15.70 -23.65 6.58
CA MET A 239 -14.80 -24.64 7.17
C MET A 239 -14.36 -25.71 6.16
N THR A 240 -15.28 -26.16 5.30
CA THR A 240 -14.97 -27.12 4.23
C THR A 240 -13.97 -26.53 3.24
N ALA A 241 -14.16 -25.27 2.86
CA ALA A 241 -13.26 -24.54 1.97
C ALA A 241 -11.87 -24.36 2.62
N GLN A 242 -11.81 -24.04 3.91
CA GLN A 242 -10.54 -23.93 4.65
C GLN A 242 -9.77 -25.26 4.62
N THR A 243 -10.43 -26.38 4.93
CA THR A 243 -9.79 -27.71 4.88
C THR A 243 -9.30 -28.05 3.46
N ALA A 244 -10.04 -27.65 2.42
CA ALA A 244 -9.61 -27.87 1.04
C ALA A 244 -8.37 -27.04 0.66
N PHE A 245 -8.30 -25.79 1.14
CA PHE A 245 -7.12 -24.93 0.98
C PHE A 245 -5.91 -25.52 1.70
N ASP A 246 -6.05 -25.88 2.99
CA ASP A 246 -4.95 -26.45 3.78
C ASP A 246 -4.40 -27.73 3.14
N ASN A 247 -5.29 -28.63 2.67
CA ASN A 247 -4.87 -29.84 1.96
C ASN A 247 -4.15 -29.53 0.64
N ALA A 248 -4.55 -28.48 -0.08
CA ALA A 248 -3.90 -28.10 -1.33
C ALA A 248 -2.51 -27.51 -1.09
N GLU A 249 -2.33 -26.70 -0.04
CA GLU A 249 -1.01 -26.23 0.39
C GLU A 249 -0.12 -27.40 0.84
N ASP A 250 -0.65 -28.33 1.63
CA ASP A 250 0.09 -29.53 2.06
C ASP A 250 0.53 -30.41 0.87
N GLU A 251 -0.33 -30.62 -0.13
CA GLU A 251 0.03 -31.37 -1.33
C GLU A 251 1.04 -30.60 -2.20
N ALA A 252 0.88 -29.29 -2.37
CA ALA A 252 1.86 -28.46 -3.08
C ALA A 252 3.22 -28.49 -2.39
N GLU A 253 3.26 -28.46 -1.05
CA GLU A 253 4.49 -28.57 -0.27
C GLU A 253 5.11 -29.97 -0.41
N LYS A 254 4.31 -31.05 -0.38
CA LYS A 254 4.81 -32.41 -0.65
C LYS A 254 5.40 -32.53 -2.05
N GLU A 255 4.75 -31.98 -3.07
CA GLU A 255 5.26 -31.95 -4.44
C GLU A 255 6.55 -31.14 -4.54
N ARG A 256 6.63 -29.99 -3.86
CA ARG A 256 7.85 -29.17 -3.79
C ARG A 256 9.00 -29.94 -3.14
N ILE A 257 8.77 -30.58 -1.99
CA ILE A 257 9.77 -31.43 -1.31
C ILE A 257 10.19 -32.60 -2.21
N ALA A 258 9.26 -33.23 -2.91
CA ALA A 258 9.57 -34.32 -3.83
C ALA A 258 10.44 -33.84 -5.01
N MET A 259 10.14 -32.68 -5.59
CA MET A 259 10.95 -32.06 -6.65
C MET A 259 12.35 -31.67 -6.15
N MET A 260 12.46 -31.14 -4.92
CA MET A 260 13.75 -30.86 -4.29
C MET A 260 14.56 -32.13 -4.10
N ALA A 261 13.94 -33.23 -3.66
CA ALA A 261 14.61 -34.52 -3.51
C ALA A 261 15.12 -35.07 -4.86
N VAL A 262 14.32 -34.95 -5.93
CA VAL A 262 14.74 -35.34 -7.29
C VAL A 262 15.92 -34.47 -7.76
N THR A 263 15.82 -33.16 -7.59
CA THR A 263 16.87 -32.20 -7.94
C THR A 263 18.15 -32.48 -7.15
N ALA A 264 18.04 -32.75 -5.85
CA ALA A 264 19.18 -33.13 -5.02
C ALA A 264 19.85 -34.41 -5.50
N SER A 265 19.07 -35.45 -5.83
CA SER A 265 19.64 -36.68 -6.36
C SER A 265 20.46 -36.45 -7.64
N LYS A 266 19.89 -35.68 -8.58
CA LYS A 266 20.52 -35.36 -9.89
C LYS A 266 21.74 -34.45 -9.72
N LEU A 267 21.62 -33.37 -8.95
CA LEU A 267 22.70 -32.42 -8.71
C LEU A 267 23.85 -33.04 -7.90
N TYR A 268 23.57 -33.94 -6.96
CA TYR A 268 24.61 -34.65 -6.22
C TYR A 268 25.55 -35.44 -7.15
N ALA A 269 25.00 -36.08 -8.19
CA ALA A 269 25.82 -36.76 -9.18
C ALA A 269 26.56 -35.76 -10.09
N GLY A 270 25.95 -34.61 -10.35
CA GLY A 270 26.50 -33.53 -11.19
C GLY A 270 27.59 -32.68 -10.55
N ILE A 271 27.63 -32.59 -9.22
CA ILE A 271 28.76 -32.05 -8.47
C ILE A 271 29.76 -33.21 -8.32
N GLY A 272 30.83 -33.16 -9.13
CA GLY A 272 31.87 -34.18 -9.19
C GLY A 272 32.53 -34.49 -7.84
N ALA A 273 33.33 -35.56 -7.77
CA ALA A 273 34.04 -35.95 -6.53
C ALA A 273 35.28 -35.08 -6.22
N ALA A 274 35.72 -34.28 -7.19
CA ALA A 274 36.80 -33.31 -7.11
C ALA A 274 36.32 -32.02 -7.81
N PRO A 275 36.97 -30.85 -7.56
CA PRO A 275 36.82 -29.72 -8.46
C PRO A 275 37.04 -30.23 -9.88
N LEU A 276 36.11 -29.92 -10.78
CA LEU A 276 36.18 -30.34 -12.16
C LEU A 276 37.34 -29.58 -12.84
N THR A 277 38.57 -30.07 -12.66
CA THR A 277 39.78 -29.54 -13.30
C THR A 277 39.62 -29.70 -14.81
N GLY A 278 39.44 -28.59 -15.53
CA GLY A 278 39.24 -28.58 -16.98
C GLY A 278 37.93 -27.94 -17.43
N HIS A 279 36.94 -27.79 -16.54
CA HIS A 279 35.70 -27.10 -16.88
C HIS A 279 35.83 -25.61 -16.63
N SER A 280 36.26 -24.89 -17.65
CA SER A 280 36.49 -23.45 -17.57
C SER A 280 35.28 -22.66 -18.08
N VAL A 281 34.98 -21.59 -17.38
CA VAL A 281 34.23 -20.49 -17.95
C VAL A 281 35.26 -19.50 -18.47
N THR A 282 35.26 -19.25 -19.77
CA THR A 282 36.18 -18.30 -20.39
C THR A 282 35.41 -17.09 -20.89
N VAL A 283 36.02 -15.91 -20.76
CA VAL A 283 35.54 -14.71 -21.43
C VAL A 283 36.36 -14.56 -22.70
N ASP A 284 35.71 -14.52 -23.84
CA ASP A 284 36.39 -14.19 -25.08
C ASP A 284 36.97 -12.77 -24.96
N ALA A 285 38.28 -12.67 -25.10
CA ALA A 285 39.02 -11.43 -24.87
C ALA A 285 38.72 -10.33 -25.90
N THR A 286 38.02 -10.64 -27.00
CA THR A 286 37.67 -9.69 -28.06
C THR A 286 36.23 -9.20 -27.89
N THR A 287 35.32 -10.12 -27.58
CA THR A 287 33.87 -9.87 -27.59
C THR A 287 33.28 -9.68 -26.20
N GLY A 288 33.98 -10.06 -25.13
CA GLY A 288 33.43 -10.05 -23.77
C GLY A 288 32.36 -11.13 -23.55
N VAL A 289 32.12 -12.01 -24.53
CA VAL A 289 31.15 -13.09 -24.43
C VAL A 289 31.66 -14.16 -23.49
N TRP A 290 30.82 -14.52 -22.53
CA TRP A 290 31.04 -15.62 -21.61
C TRP A 290 30.76 -16.94 -22.30
N THR A 291 31.69 -17.89 -22.21
CA THR A 291 31.49 -19.24 -22.72
C THR A 291 31.77 -20.28 -21.66
N VAL A 292 30.96 -21.34 -21.63
CA VAL A 292 31.18 -22.52 -20.79
C VAL A 292 31.73 -23.62 -21.68
N ASP A 293 32.90 -24.17 -21.35
CA ASP A 293 33.39 -25.42 -21.95
C ASP A 293 33.12 -26.59 -20.99
N PRO A 294 32.11 -27.43 -21.28
CA PRO A 294 31.77 -28.58 -20.45
C PRO A 294 32.66 -29.82 -20.73
N ASN A 295 33.69 -29.77 -21.59
CA ASN A 295 34.46 -30.97 -21.93
C ASN A 295 35.64 -31.24 -20.97
N ASP A 296 35.53 -32.31 -20.18
CA ASP A 296 36.61 -33.33 -20.09
C ASP A 296 36.10 -34.75 -19.77
N VAL A 297 34.78 -35.00 -19.86
CA VAL A 297 34.21 -36.36 -19.79
C VAL A 297 33.34 -36.57 -21.03
N ALA A 298 33.77 -37.49 -21.89
CA ALA A 298 33.19 -37.81 -23.20
C ALA A 298 31.65 -37.86 -23.25
N PRO A 299 31.02 -37.44 -24.38
CA PRO A 299 31.63 -37.31 -25.70
C PRO A 299 32.18 -35.91 -26.00
N ALA A 300 33.41 -35.88 -26.53
CA ALA A 300 34.28 -34.72 -26.76
C ALA A 300 33.83 -33.73 -27.86
N ASN A 301 32.53 -33.38 -27.93
CA ASN A 301 31.99 -32.56 -29.02
C ASN A 301 30.95 -31.52 -28.57
N LEU A 302 30.96 -31.08 -27.31
CA LEU A 302 30.18 -29.90 -26.93
C LEU A 302 31.00 -28.65 -27.25
N ALA A 303 30.61 -27.90 -28.27
CA ALA A 303 31.21 -26.59 -28.52
C ALA A 303 30.98 -25.68 -27.31
N ALA A 304 31.93 -24.80 -27.00
CA ALA A 304 31.77 -23.78 -25.99
C ALA A 304 30.45 -23.02 -26.23
N GLN A 305 29.61 -22.91 -25.21
CA GLN A 305 28.29 -22.31 -25.34
C GLN A 305 28.35 -20.86 -24.92
N ALA A 306 27.99 -19.95 -25.83
CA ALA A 306 27.84 -18.53 -25.52
C ALA A 306 26.67 -18.35 -24.54
N LEU A 307 26.93 -17.65 -23.44
CA LEU A 307 25.95 -17.32 -22.43
C LEU A 307 25.38 -15.92 -22.69
N GLU A 308 24.07 -15.79 -22.62
CA GLU A 308 23.35 -14.52 -22.73
C GLU A 308 22.95 -14.03 -21.33
N ALA A 309 23.10 -12.72 -21.10
CA ALA A 309 22.68 -12.12 -19.84
C ALA A 309 21.16 -12.20 -19.69
N ASP A 310 20.69 -12.67 -18.55
CA ASP A 310 19.29 -12.68 -18.16
C ASP A 310 18.99 -11.34 -17.48
N GLU A 311 18.80 -10.28 -18.29
CA GLU A 311 18.64 -8.89 -17.81
C GLU A 311 17.40 -8.70 -16.92
N ASP A 312 16.40 -9.57 -17.05
CA ASP A 312 15.20 -9.57 -16.23
C ASP A 312 15.46 -10.14 -14.82
N THR A 313 16.57 -10.85 -14.62
CA THR A 313 16.92 -11.48 -13.36
C THR A 313 18.03 -10.73 -12.64
N MET A 314 17.63 -9.80 -11.76
CA MET A 314 18.56 -9.14 -10.85
C MET A 314 19.13 -10.14 -9.84
N VAL A 315 20.46 -10.31 -9.85
CA VAL A 315 21.20 -11.04 -8.81
C VAL A 315 21.72 -10.01 -7.81
N ALA A 316 21.49 -10.24 -6.52
CA ALA A 316 21.99 -9.34 -5.49
C ALA A 316 23.52 -9.30 -5.48
N ASP A 317 24.08 -8.14 -5.15
CA ASP A 317 25.51 -7.99 -4.85
C ASP A 317 25.93 -8.99 -3.75
N ASN A 318 27.10 -9.62 -3.93
CA ASN A 318 27.72 -10.50 -2.95
C ASN A 318 29.02 -9.87 -2.41
N HIS A 319 28.88 -9.04 -1.38
CA HIS A 319 29.97 -8.35 -0.65
C HIS A 319 30.84 -7.41 -1.48
N GLY A 320 30.22 -6.53 -2.26
CA GLY A 320 30.89 -5.57 -3.14
C GLY A 320 31.25 -6.15 -4.51
N TRP A 321 30.67 -7.31 -4.86
CA TRP A 321 30.83 -7.96 -6.16
C TRP A 321 29.47 -8.02 -6.86
N ALA A 322 29.38 -7.35 -8.00
CA ALA A 322 28.14 -7.24 -8.76
C ALA A 322 27.78 -8.59 -9.39
N GLY A 323 26.61 -9.13 -9.01
CA GLY A 323 26.10 -10.40 -9.52
C GLY A 323 25.27 -10.23 -10.80
N MET A 324 25.42 -11.15 -11.74
CA MET A 324 24.57 -11.26 -12.93
C MET A 324 24.31 -12.73 -13.27
N ARG A 325 23.07 -13.01 -13.70
CA ARG A 325 22.66 -14.33 -14.18
C ARG A 325 22.82 -14.40 -15.69
N TYR A 326 23.27 -15.54 -16.17
CA TYR A 326 23.34 -15.84 -17.59
C TYR A 326 22.68 -17.17 -17.90
N THR A 327 22.13 -17.29 -19.10
CA THR A 327 21.55 -18.53 -19.59
C THR A 327 21.97 -18.80 -21.02
N ALA A 328 21.96 -20.06 -21.43
CA ALA A 328 21.99 -20.42 -22.84
C ALA A 328 20.98 -21.54 -23.11
N SER A 329 20.12 -21.30 -24.08
CA SER A 329 19.15 -22.24 -24.63
C SER A 329 18.86 -21.88 -26.08
N GLY A 330 18.81 -22.84 -27.00
CA GLY A 330 18.53 -22.53 -28.41
C GLY A 330 18.91 -23.64 -29.39
N ASP A 331 18.70 -23.37 -30.69
CA ASP A 331 19.00 -24.29 -31.79
C ASP A 331 20.50 -24.63 -31.82
N GLY A 332 20.85 -25.87 -31.46
CA GLY A 332 22.24 -26.35 -31.42
C GLY A 332 22.83 -26.50 -30.00
N VAL A 333 22.11 -26.07 -28.96
CA VAL A 333 22.49 -26.28 -27.55
C VAL A 333 21.87 -27.58 -27.05
N THR A 334 22.67 -28.58 -26.67
CA THR A 334 22.13 -29.80 -26.05
C THR A 334 21.82 -29.54 -24.58
N GLY A 335 20.57 -29.23 -24.25
CA GLY A 335 20.11 -28.96 -22.89
C GLY A 335 20.06 -27.47 -22.55
N THR A 336 20.09 -27.14 -21.26
CA THR A 336 20.06 -25.75 -20.77
C THR A 336 21.29 -25.46 -19.91
N TYR A 337 21.88 -24.28 -20.11
CA TYR A 337 22.98 -23.77 -19.29
C TYR A 337 22.51 -22.58 -18.48
N GLU A 338 22.96 -22.52 -17.24
CA GLU A 338 22.71 -21.44 -16.29
C GLU A 338 24.03 -21.11 -15.62
N ALA A 339 24.39 -19.83 -15.56
CA ALA A 339 25.54 -19.36 -14.79
C ALA A 339 25.17 -18.15 -13.94
N THR A 340 25.85 -17.97 -12.82
CA THR A 340 25.81 -16.73 -12.04
C THR A 340 27.23 -16.27 -11.80
N ILE A 341 27.50 -15.03 -12.15
CA ILE A 341 28.83 -14.44 -12.19
C ILE A 341 28.84 -13.20 -11.30
N TYR A 342 29.80 -13.14 -10.39
CA TYR A 342 30.05 -12.01 -9.52
C TYR A 342 31.35 -11.36 -9.95
N SER A 343 31.31 -10.07 -10.29
CA SER A 343 32.46 -9.33 -10.81
C SER A 343 32.86 -8.20 -9.87
N HIS A 344 34.17 -8.02 -9.66
CA HIS A 344 34.73 -6.95 -8.83
C HIS A 344 34.50 -5.56 -9.43
N VAL A 345 34.40 -5.50 -10.76
CA VAL A 345 34.02 -4.31 -11.51
C VAL A 345 32.57 -4.48 -11.96
N GLY A 346 31.70 -3.52 -11.66
CA GLY A 346 30.32 -3.52 -12.13
C GLY A 346 30.28 -3.58 -13.66
N ASP A 347 29.67 -4.65 -14.18
CA ASP A 347 29.37 -4.99 -15.57
C ASP A 347 30.51 -4.84 -16.61
N PRO A 348 31.00 -5.94 -17.24
CA PRO A 348 31.83 -5.83 -18.43
C PRO A 348 30.98 -5.29 -19.59
N THR A 349 31.00 -3.99 -19.82
CA THR A 349 30.49 -3.45 -21.08
C THR A 349 31.24 -4.07 -22.25
N VAL A 350 30.55 -4.90 -23.03
CA VAL A 350 30.99 -5.39 -24.35
C VAL A 350 31.42 -4.20 -25.20
N THR A 351 32.67 -4.22 -25.64
CA THR A 351 33.19 -3.29 -26.64
C THR A 351 33.87 -4.10 -27.74
N GLU A 352 33.30 -4.09 -28.95
CA GLU A 352 34.05 -4.42 -30.17
C GLU A 352 34.32 -3.13 -30.97
N GLY A 353 35.50 -3.11 -31.59
CA GLY A 353 36.22 -1.93 -32.04
C GLY A 353 35.80 -1.32 -33.39
N ASP A 354 36.11 -0.04 -33.54
CA ASP A 354 37.25 0.41 -34.35
C ASP A 354 37.59 1.87 -33.98
N ALA A 355 38.87 2.19 -34.10
CA ALA A 355 39.57 3.39 -33.61
C ALA A 355 38.83 4.74 -33.69
N PHE A 356 38.87 5.52 -32.60
CA PHE A 356 38.75 6.98 -32.65
C PHE A 356 39.67 7.64 -31.61
N ASN A 357 40.85 8.06 -32.08
CA ASN A 357 41.67 9.04 -31.39
C ASN A 357 40.93 10.38 -31.36
N GLU A 358 40.31 10.77 -30.25
CA GLU A 358 40.17 12.18 -29.83
C GLU A 358 39.60 12.27 -28.40
N GLU A 359 40.45 12.73 -27.49
CA GLU A 359 40.17 13.06 -26.10
C GLU A 359 38.98 14.03 -26.01
N TYR A 360 37.80 13.57 -25.55
CA TYR A 360 36.62 14.45 -25.41
C TYR A 360 36.88 15.47 -24.29
N THR A 361 37.21 16.69 -24.68
CA THR A 361 37.21 17.83 -23.76
C THR A 361 35.76 18.23 -23.52
N LEU A 362 35.31 18.22 -22.26
CA LEU A 362 34.07 18.89 -21.87
C LEU A 362 34.20 20.37 -22.25
N ASN A 363 33.22 20.90 -22.98
CA ASN A 363 33.16 22.34 -23.20
C ASN A 363 32.92 23.06 -21.86
N ALA A 364 33.26 24.35 -21.76
CA ALA A 364 33.27 25.13 -20.52
C ALA A 364 31.90 25.25 -19.80
N ASP A 365 30.83 24.77 -20.42
CA ASP A 365 29.44 24.70 -20.01
C ASP A 365 28.98 23.30 -19.53
N GLY A 366 29.90 22.32 -19.50
CA GLY A 366 29.64 20.97 -18.97
C GLY A 366 28.82 20.07 -19.90
N GLU A 367 28.81 20.36 -21.20
CA GLU A 367 28.29 19.48 -22.26
C GLU A 367 29.46 18.72 -22.92
N THR A 368 29.29 17.43 -23.22
CA THR A 368 30.24 16.70 -24.07
C THR A 368 30.10 17.23 -25.50
N GLY A 369 31.24 17.42 -26.19
CA GLY A 369 31.26 17.73 -27.62
C GLY A 369 30.49 16.66 -28.40
N ASP A 370 29.73 17.11 -29.41
CA ASP A 370 28.84 16.37 -30.32
C ASP A 370 28.92 14.83 -30.23
N VAL A 371 27.81 14.18 -29.84
CA VAL A 371 27.61 12.74 -30.03
C VAL A 371 27.36 12.55 -31.52
N THR A 372 28.44 12.51 -32.28
CA THR A 372 28.39 12.35 -33.73
C THR A 372 27.87 10.94 -34.01
N ALA A 373 26.74 10.84 -34.70
CA ALA A 373 26.02 9.61 -34.95
C ALA A 373 26.95 8.53 -35.54
N LEU A 374 27.33 7.55 -34.71
CA LEU A 374 28.05 6.36 -35.14
C LEU A 374 27.04 5.42 -35.81
N SER A 375 27.06 5.38 -37.14
CA SER A 375 26.35 4.37 -37.90
C SER A 375 26.98 3.01 -37.62
N GLY A 376 26.29 2.11 -36.91
CA GLY A 376 26.61 0.67 -36.95
C GLY A 376 26.39 -0.16 -35.68
N TYR A 377 26.48 0.40 -34.46
CA TYR A 377 26.66 -0.46 -33.26
C TYR A 377 26.11 0.16 -31.97
N ALA A 378 24.78 0.17 -31.77
CA ALA A 378 24.14 1.09 -30.81
C ALA A 378 23.17 0.49 -29.76
N THR A 379 23.16 -0.82 -29.49
CA THR A 379 22.40 -1.38 -28.34
C THR A 379 23.07 -1.11 -27.00
N SER A 380 24.38 -1.28 -26.88
CA SER A 380 25.07 -1.26 -25.57
C SER A 380 25.35 0.14 -25.01
N ARG A 381 25.00 1.19 -25.74
CA ARG A 381 25.52 2.55 -25.48
C ARG A 381 24.45 3.59 -25.16
N VAL A 382 23.18 3.38 -25.52
CA VAL A 382 22.12 4.38 -25.44
C VAL A 382 20.85 3.73 -24.89
N ALA A 383 20.34 4.21 -23.75
CA ALA A 383 19.00 3.85 -23.29
C ALA A 383 18.17 5.11 -23.01
N SER A 384 16.90 5.12 -23.39
CA SER A 384 15.94 6.14 -22.97
C SER A 384 14.54 5.54 -22.91
N PRO A 385 13.77 5.81 -21.84
CA PRO A 385 12.35 5.48 -21.79
C PRO A 385 11.55 6.12 -22.93
N SER A 386 12.04 7.22 -23.50
CA SER A 386 11.36 7.94 -24.59
C SER A 386 11.44 7.21 -25.93
N PHE A 387 12.30 6.20 -26.06
CA PHE A 387 12.48 5.47 -27.31
C PHE A 387 11.46 4.31 -27.50
N ASP A 388 10.74 3.83 -26.47
CA ASP A 388 10.08 2.49 -26.41
C ASP A 388 10.92 1.33 -26.97
N GLN A 389 10.64 0.12 -26.50
CA GLN A 389 11.27 -1.09 -27.03
C GLN A 389 10.61 -1.62 -28.31
N ASP A 390 9.50 -1.03 -28.78
CA ASP A 390 8.85 -1.44 -30.01
C ASP A 390 9.70 -1.07 -31.24
N ALA A 391 10.08 -2.06 -32.05
CA ALA A 391 10.85 -1.86 -33.28
C ALA A 391 10.16 -0.83 -34.21
N GLY A 392 10.91 0.19 -34.64
CA GLY A 392 10.39 1.25 -35.51
C GLY A 392 11.09 2.61 -35.39
N ALA A 393 10.81 3.50 -36.34
CA ALA A 393 11.34 4.87 -36.34
C ALA A 393 10.42 5.83 -35.58
N LYS A 394 10.94 6.46 -34.53
CA LYS A 394 10.29 7.56 -33.80
C LYS A 394 10.89 8.90 -34.21
N THR A 395 10.04 9.92 -34.32
CA THR A 395 10.45 11.29 -34.65
C THR A 395 10.03 12.25 -33.55
N PHE A 396 11.00 12.95 -32.98
CA PHE A 396 10.86 13.96 -31.94
C PHE A 396 11.02 15.34 -32.56
N LYS A 397 9.99 16.17 -32.46
CA LYS A 397 10.04 17.54 -32.97
C LYS A 397 10.28 18.51 -31.81
N PRO A 398 11.19 19.49 -31.96
CA PRO A 398 11.37 20.51 -30.95
C PRO A 398 10.08 21.34 -30.77
N GLY A 399 9.85 21.83 -29.55
CA GLY A 399 8.70 22.69 -29.24
C GLY A 399 8.71 24.02 -30.00
N THR A 400 7.59 24.75 -30.00
CA THR A 400 7.42 25.99 -30.79
C THR A 400 8.46 27.07 -30.49
N ASN A 401 9.01 27.10 -29.27
CA ASN A 401 9.94 28.12 -28.79
C ASN A 401 11.35 27.62 -28.49
N ASP A 402 11.60 26.31 -28.59
CA ASP A 402 12.92 25.71 -28.34
C ASP A 402 13.51 25.18 -29.66
N GLN A 403 14.83 25.23 -29.82
CA GLN A 403 15.51 24.65 -30.99
C GLN A 403 15.99 23.22 -30.73
N ARG A 404 15.90 22.73 -29.49
CA ARG A 404 16.40 21.41 -29.10
C ARG A 404 15.28 20.48 -28.62
N VAL A 405 15.44 19.19 -28.90
CA VAL A 405 14.70 18.10 -28.26
C VAL A 405 15.52 17.63 -27.06
N MET A 406 14.88 17.41 -25.91
CA MET A 406 15.54 16.90 -24.70
C MET A 406 14.89 15.59 -24.27
N LEU A 407 15.67 14.51 -24.14
CA LEU A 407 15.20 13.19 -23.75
C LEU A 407 16.06 12.64 -22.61
N GLY A 408 15.45 12.26 -21.49
CA GLY A 408 16.17 11.62 -20.39
C GLY A 408 16.60 10.19 -20.77
N GLY A 409 17.78 9.75 -20.34
CA GLY A 409 18.29 8.42 -20.67
C GLY A 409 19.63 8.10 -19.98
N SER A 410 20.31 7.07 -20.45
CA SER A 410 21.69 6.76 -20.10
C SER A 410 22.54 6.62 -21.36
N TYR A 411 23.81 7.01 -21.28
CA TYR A 411 24.83 6.83 -22.31
C TYR A 411 26.00 6.07 -21.69
N HIS A 412 26.34 4.88 -22.20
CA HIS A 412 27.31 3.96 -21.60
C HIS A 412 27.05 3.72 -20.09
N GLY A 413 25.79 3.42 -19.72
CA GLY A 413 25.39 3.20 -18.33
C GLY A 413 25.33 4.46 -17.45
N VAL A 414 25.92 5.58 -17.88
CA VAL A 414 25.87 6.85 -17.15
C VAL A 414 24.51 7.51 -17.41
N SER A 415 23.75 7.78 -16.35
CA SER A 415 22.46 8.48 -16.46
C SER A 415 22.64 9.95 -16.84
N GLY A 416 21.70 10.51 -17.62
CA GLY A 416 21.77 11.86 -18.14
C GLY A 416 20.64 12.24 -19.10
N THR A 417 20.91 13.21 -19.97
CA THR A 417 19.92 13.77 -20.91
C THR A 417 20.53 13.89 -22.30
N TYR A 418 19.86 13.31 -23.28
CA TYR A 418 20.12 13.53 -24.70
C TYR A 418 19.54 14.87 -25.13
N TYR A 419 20.32 15.65 -25.85
CA TYR A 419 19.92 16.86 -26.53
C TYR A 419 20.02 16.61 -28.02
N CYS A 420 19.02 17.04 -28.78
CA CYS A 420 19.12 17.03 -30.22
C CYS A 420 18.76 18.39 -30.81
N ALA A 421 19.69 18.98 -31.54
CA ALA A 421 19.44 20.14 -32.37
C ALA A 421 19.03 19.66 -33.78
N ALA A 422 17.73 19.69 -34.07
CA ALA A 422 17.21 19.27 -35.37
C ALA A 422 17.78 20.14 -36.50
N THR A 423 18.25 19.51 -37.58
CA THR A 423 18.78 20.24 -38.76
C THR A 423 17.66 20.94 -39.53
N ASP A 424 16.47 20.36 -39.53
CA ASP A 424 15.23 20.97 -40.00
C ASP A 424 14.10 20.69 -38.99
N ARG A 425 13.45 21.76 -38.49
CA ARG A 425 12.32 21.65 -37.56
C ARG A 425 11.15 20.84 -38.12
N ALA A 426 10.95 20.84 -39.44
CA ALA A 426 9.88 20.09 -40.09
C ALA A 426 10.14 18.58 -40.05
N VAL A 427 11.42 18.18 -40.14
CA VAL A 427 11.89 16.79 -40.11
C VAL A 427 12.01 16.29 -38.68
N GLY A 428 12.51 17.11 -37.75
CA GLY A 428 12.72 16.73 -36.36
C GLY A 428 13.91 15.77 -36.17
N CYS A 429 14.17 15.43 -34.92
CA CYS A 429 15.18 14.44 -34.53
C CYS A 429 14.56 13.05 -34.51
N SER A 430 15.16 12.07 -35.17
CA SER A 430 14.62 10.71 -35.23
C SER A 430 15.49 9.72 -34.45
N ALA A 431 14.85 8.77 -33.78
CA ALA A 431 15.49 7.57 -33.23
C ALA A 431 14.80 6.34 -33.82
N THR A 432 15.54 5.46 -34.48
CA THR A 432 15.02 4.20 -35.00
C THR A 432 15.47 3.05 -34.13
N VAL A 433 14.51 2.32 -33.56
CA VAL A 433 14.71 1.09 -32.78
C VAL A 433 14.70 -0.09 -33.74
N ALA A 434 15.78 -0.88 -33.74
CA ALA A 434 15.87 -2.16 -34.43
C ALA A 434 16.30 -3.24 -33.42
N ASP A 435 16.16 -4.51 -33.77
CA ASP A 435 16.46 -5.68 -32.91
C ASP A 435 17.88 -5.66 -32.30
N MET A 436 18.80 -4.88 -32.87
CA MET A 436 20.18 -4.69 -32.40
C MET A 436 20.59 -3.21 -32.21
N GLY A 437 19.65 -2.28 -32.02
CA GLY A 437 19.95 -0.98 -31.37
C GLY A 437 19.21 0.24 -31.87
N PHE A 438 19.69 1.42 -31.45
CA PHE A 438 19.10 2.71 -31.78
C PHE A 438 19.92 3.47 -32.81
N THR A 439 19.31 3.90 -33.91
CA THR A 439 19.93 4.86 -34.83
C THR A 439 19.38 6.26 -34.59
N LEU A 440 20.22 7.18 -34.14
CA LEU A 440 19.87 8.59 -33.99
C LEU A 440 20.16 9.36 -35.29
N ALA A 441 19.18 10.10 -35.79
CA ALA A 441 19.27 10.88 -37.03
C ALA A 441 18.40 12.16 -36.92
N GLY A 442 18.28 12.91 -38.02
CA GLY A 442 17.42 14.11 -38.10
C GLY A 442 17.96 15.37 -37.38
N GLY A 443 19.13 15.30 -36.76
CA GLY A 443 19.75 16.42 -36.05
C GLY A 443 21.13 16.08 -35.49
N THR A 444 21.75 17.06 -34.84
CA THR A 444 22.97 16.87 -34.05
C THR A 444 22.58 16.47 -32.65
N TRP A 445 22.94 15.26 -32.26
CA TRP A 445 22.68 14.73 -30.92
C TRP A 445 23.90 14.99 -30.00
N SER A 446 23.64 15.29 -28.73
CA SER A 446 24.64 15.34 -27.66
C SER A 446 24.06 14.73 -26.38
N PHE A 447 24.90 14.34 -25.43
CA PHE A 447 24.46 13.74 -24.17
C PHE A 447 25.10 14.44 -22.99
N LYS A 448 24.30 14.84 -22.00
CA LYS A 448 24.78 15.46 -20.78
C LYS A 448 24.58 14.50 -19.61
N PRO A 449 25.65 14.01 -18.96
CA PRO A 449 25.53 13.26 -17.72
C PRO A 449 24.77 14.03 -16.65
N ALA A 450 23.94 13.36 -15.86
CA ALA A 450 23.27 13.95 -14.71
C ALA A 450 24.29 14.36 -13.63
N ASN A 451 25.37 13.58 -13.49
CA ASN A 451 26.52 13.93 -12.67
C ASN A 451 27.67 14.44 -13.56
N PRO A 452 28.04 15.73 -13.51
CA PRO A 452 29.10 16.29 -14.34
C PRO A 452 30.51 15.75 -14.00
N ALA A 453 30.67 15.06 -12.86
CA ALA A 453 31.91 14.37 -12.49
C ALA A 453 31.96 12.91 -13.00
N ALA A 454 30.89 12.41 -13.61
CA ALA A 454 30.89 11.08 -14.21
C ALA A 454 31.86 11.07 -15.39
N LYS A 455 32.82 10.13 -15.37
CA LYS A 455 33.76 9.92 -16.46
C LYS A 455 33.20 8.86 -17.41
N LEU A 456 33.12 9.19 -18.69
CA LEU A 456 33.01 8.19 -19.75
C LEU A 456 34.43 7.66 -19.99
N MET A 457 34.68 6.39 -19.68
CA MET A 457 36.03 5.83 -19.77
C MET A 457 36.38 5.49 -21.24
N ASP A 458 37.54 5.96 -21.69
CA ASP A 458 38.16 5.64 -22.97
C ASP A 458 38.83 4.26 -22.89
N THR A 459 38.51 3.36 -23.82
CA THR A 459 38.76 1.91 -23.70
C THR A 459 40.14 1.44 -24.18
N GLU A 460 41.07 2.31 -24.56
CA GLU A 460 42.39 1.87 -25.05
C GLU A 460 43.54 1.91 -24.01
N ALA A 461 43.35 2.45 -22.81
CA ALA A 461 44.45 2.52 -21.83
C ALA A 461 44.08 2.28 -20.35
N ALA A 462 42.80 2.02 -20.04
CA ALA A 462 42.46 1.53 -18.71
C ALA A 462 42.71 0.01 -18.70
N ASP A 463 43.68 -0.39 -17.87
CA ASP A 463 43.78 -1.72 -17.27
C ASP A 463 42.36 -2.19 -16.88
N ILE A 464 41.70 -2.93 -17.77
CA ILE A 464 40.46 -3.67 -17.49
C ILE A 464 40.85 -4.91 -16.68
N LEU A 465 41.44 -4.66 -15.51
CA LEU A 465 41.63 -5.64 -14.47
C LEU A 465 40.24 -5.92 -13.91
N TYR A 466 39.67 -7.06 -14.27
CA TYR A 466 38.49 -7.56 -13.61
C TYR A 466 38.71 -8.99 -13.16
N ALA A 467 38.56 -9.18 -11.86
CA ALA A 467 38.41 -10.46 -11.24
C ALA A 467 36.91 -10.80 -11.19
N SER A 468 36.58 -12.07 -11.38
CA SER A 468 35.22 -12.56 -11.30
C SER A 468 35.20 -14.00 -10.83
N TYR A 469 34.11 -14.37 -10.17
CA TYR A 469 33.89 -15.73 -9.68
C TYR A 469 32.43 -16.10 -9.85
N GLY A 470 32.12 -17.39 -9.83
CA GLY A 470 30.75 -17.81 -9.99
C GLY A 470 30.57 -19.32 -10.05
N TRP A 471 29.39 -19.70 -10.50
CA TRP A 471 29.05 -21.10 -10.75
C TRP A 471 28.27 -21.23 -12.05
N TRP A 472 28.31 -22.43 -12.62
CA TRP A 472 27.46 -22.80 -13.73
C TRP A 472 26.81 -24.17 -13.50
N LEU A 473 25.68 -24.37 -14.17
CA LEU A 473 24.88 -25.58 -14.16
C LEU A 473 24.43 -25.89 -15.60
N HIS A 474 24.72 -27.10 -16.05
CA HIS A 474 24.13 -27.70 -17.24
C HIS A 474 23.06 -28.70 -16.82
N LYS A 475 21.90 -28.64 -17.48
CA LYS A 475 20.84 -29.65 -17.39
C LYS A 475 20.69 -30.25 -18.78
N SER A 476 20.72 -31.58 -18.88
CA SER A 476 20.46 -32.27 -20.15
C SER A 476 19.05 -31.97 -20.68
N GLU A 477 18.84 -32.23 -21.97
CA GLU A 477 17.55 -31.99 -22.64
C GLU A 477 16.38 -32.80 -22.03
N ASP A 478 16.67 -34.03 -21.59
CA ASP A 478 15.72 -34.87 -20.85
C ASP A 478 15.61 -34.52 -19.37
N GLY A 479 16.43 -33.58 -18.89
CA GLY A 479 16.53 -33.20 -17.48
C GLY A 479 17.02 -34.31 -16.56
N GLU A 480 17.55 -35.42 -17.08
CA GLU A 480 18.00 -36.57 -16.29
C GLU A 480 19.39 -36.40 -15.70
N THR A 481 20.28 -35.67 -16.36
CA THR A 481 21.64 -35.41 -15.89
C THR A 481 21.88 -33.93 -15.64
N PHE A 482 22.51 -33.65 -14.51
CA PHE A 482 22.94 -32.32 -14.11
C PHE A 482 24.45 -32.34 -14.08
N THR A 483 25.10 -31.26 -14.46
CA THR A 483 26.55 -31.06 -14.26
C THR A 483 26.75 -29.65 -13.74
N ALA A 484 27.43 -29.50 -12.61
CA ALA A 484 27.64 -28.21 -11.99
C ALA A 484 29.10 -28.04 -11.58
N SER A 485 29.61 -26.84 -11.79
CA SER A 485 30.94 -26.46 -11.33
C SER A 485 30.95 -25.01 -10.86
N ALA A 486 32.05 -24.64 -10.22
CA ALA A 486 32.39 -23.27 -9.93
C ALA A 486 33.60 -22.85 -10.75
N PHE A 487 33.78 -21.55 -10.89
CA PHE A 487 34.89 -20.98 -11.63
C PHE A 487 35.30 -19.66 -10.99
N ASP A 488 36.56 -19.31 -11.18
CA ASP A 488 37.05 -17.96 -11.10
C ASP A 488 37.79 -17.62 -12.39
N THR A 489 37.75 -16.35 -12.77
CA THR A 489 38.46 -15.88 -13.95
C THR A 489 38.91 -14.44 -13.74
N TYR A 490 39.98 -14.11 -14.43
CA TYR A 490 40.62 -12.81 -14.37
C TYR A 490 41.00 -12.38 -15.77
N ARG A 491 40.75 -11.10 -16.08
CA ARG A 491 41.29 -10.45 -17.28
C ARG A 491 42.12 -9.25 -16.85
N GLY A 492 43.24 -9.07 -17.54
CA GLY A 492 44.22 -8.02 -17.30
C GLY A 492 45.61 -8.60 -17.01
N THR A 493 46.61 -7.76 -16.77
CA THR A 493 47.93 -8.28 -16.37
C THR A 493 47.83 -8.89 -14.98
N ASP A 494 48.33 -10.12 -14.80
CA ASP A 494 48.53 -10.68 -13.46
C ASP A 494 49.23 -9.61 -12.59
N ALA A 495 48.94 -9.57 -11.28
CA ALA A 495 49.76 -8.83 -10.34
C ALA A 495 51.19 -9.19 -10.72
N GLY A 496 51.94 -8.21 -11.25
CA GLY A 496 53.04 -8.54 -12.14
C GLY A 496 53.97 -9.56 -11.49
N THR A 497 54.76 -10.23 -12.30
CA THR A 497 55.98 -11.00 -11.97
C THR A 497 56.92 -10.46 -10.87
N VAL A 498 56.53 -9.44 -10.09
CA VAL A 498 56.88 -9.28 -8.68
C VAL A 498 56.90 -10.66 -8.03
N GLY A 499 58.12 -11.15 -7.81
CA GLY A 499 58.30 -12.47 -7.24
C GLY A 499 57.64 -12.50 -5.87
N ILE A 500 57.12 -13.66 -5.47
CA ILE A 500 56.51 -13.83 -4.14
C ILE A 500 57.43 -13.35 -3.01
N ALA A 501 58.75 -13.37 -3.26
CA ALA A 501 59.81 -12.85 -2.40
C ALA A 501 59.70 -11.35 -2.05
N ASP A 502 58.95 -10.57 -2.84
CA ASP A 502 58.71 -9.15 -2.60
C ASP A 502 57.42 -8.89 -1.80
N LEU A 503 56.52 -9.88 -1.69
CA LEU A 503 55.35 -9.80 -0.82
C LEU A 503 55.81 -9.87 0.65
N ARG A 504 55.28 -8.99 1.50
CA ARG A 504 55.65 -8.93 2.93
C ARG A 504 54.45 -8.65 3.80
N GLY A 505 54.51 -9.11 5.05
CA GLY A 505 53.50 -8.82 6.07
C GLY A 505 52.36 -9.83 6.08
N SER A 506 51.17 -9.37 6.45
CA SER A 506 49.95 -10.18 6.54
C SER A 506 48.76 -9.36 6.03
N ALA A 507 47.75 -10.03 5.52
CA ALA A 507 46.53 -9.40 5.05
C ALA A 507 45.31 -10.25 5.42
N THR A 508 44.21 -9.57 5.71
CA THR A 508 42.88 -10.18 5.83
C THR A 508 42.09 -9.80 4.59
N TYR A 509 41.47 -10.77 3.95
CA TYR A 509 40.61 -10.57 2.79
C TYR A 509 39.18 -10.91 3.18
N MET A 510 38.24 -10.07 2.77
CA MET A 510 36.81 -10.29 2.98
C MET A 510 36.05 -10.11 1.67
N GLY A 511 35.05 -10.94 1.44
CA GLY A 511 34.18 -10.83 0.28
C GLY A 511 33.08 -11.89 0.25
N GLY A 512 32.68 -12.29 -0.95
CA GLY A 512 31.58 -13.22 -1.15
C GLY A 512 32.03 -14.57 -1.70
N ALA A 513 31.22 -15.58 -1.46
CA ALA A 513 31.29 -16.88 -2.09
C ALA A 513 29.92 -17.25 -2.66
N ALA A 514 29.90 -18.02 -3.74
CA ALA A 514 28.68 -18.53 -4.34
C ALA A 514 28.90 -19.88 -5.01
N GLY A 515 27.87 -20.73 -5.07
CA GLY A 515 28.04 -22.06 -5.63
C GLY A 515 26.78 -22.89 -5.72
N LYS A 516 26.95 -24.18 -5.98
CA LYS A 516 25.92 -25.21 -5.97
C LYS A 516 26.17 -26.21 -4.85
N TYR A 517 25.10 -26.73 -4.27
CA TYR A 517 25.17 -27.73 -3.23
C TYR A 517 24.11 -28.81 -3.41
N SER A 518 24.38 -29.98 -2.86
CA SER A 518 23.41 -31.05 -2.68
C SER A 518 23.67 -31.80 -1.38
N LEU A 519 22.61 -32.04 -0.63
CA LEU A 519 22.55 -32.81 0.60
C LEU A 519 21.60 -34.00 0.41
N ARG A 520 22.05 -35.17 0.83
CA ARG A 520 21.27 -36.41 0.86
C ARG A 520 20.86 -36.70 2.30
N GLY A 521 19.57 -36.92 2.51
CA GLY A 521 18.94 -37.16 3.81
C GLY A 521 19.28 -38.50 4.49
N ASN A 522 20.35 -39.19 4.11
CA ASN A 522 20.67 -40.53 4.64
C ASN A 522 20.95 -40.53 6.15
N THR A 523 21.20 -39.37 6.77
CA THR A 523 21.40 -39.18 8.22
C THR A 523 20.22 -38.47 8.91
N GLY A 524 19.00 -38.57 8.36
CA GLY A 524 17.78 -38.09 9.01
C GLY A 524 17.42 -36.62 8.74
N GLY A 525 18.07 -35.99 7.77
CA GLY A 525 17.71 -34.66 7.23
C GLY A 525 16.86 -34.74 5.97
N THR A 526 16.24 -33.63 5.58
CA THR A 526 15.60 -33.47 4.26
C THR A 526 16.68 -33.43 3.17
N ASN A 527 16.41 -34.09 2.03
CA ASN A 527 17.20 -33.85 0.82
C ASN A 527 17.09 -32.37 0.47
N ASP A 528 18.22 -31.71 0.23
CA ASP A 528 18.26 -30.30 -0.11
C ASP A 528 19.28 -30.09 -1.23
N ALA A 529 19.00 -29.15 -2.13
CA ALA A 529 19.88 -28.82 -3.24
C ALA A 529 19.49 -27.48 -3.83
N GLY A 530 20.50 -26.74 -4.27
CA GLY A 530 20.29 -25.43 -4.83
C GLY A 530 21.59 -24.72 -5.11
N HIS A 531 21.48 -23.40 -5.26
CA HIS A 531 22.62 -22.51 -5.20
C HIS A 531 22.73 -21.89 -3.81
N PHE A 532 23.91 -21.38 -3.47
CA PHE A 532 24.14 -20.61 -2.26
C PHE A 532 24.91 -19.32 -2.57
N THR A 533 24.75 -18.33 -1.69
CA THR A 533 25.73 -17.26 -1.44
C THR A 533 26.24 -17.38 0.00
N ALA A 534 27.40 -16.82 0.29
CA ALA A 534 28.05 -16.89 1.60
C ALA A 534 29.14 -15.80 1.72
N ASP A 535 29.61 -15.58 2.93
CA ASP A 535 30.71 -14.67 3.24
C ASP A 535 32.03 -15.46 3.20
N VAL A 536 33.08 -14.90 2.61
CA VAL A 536 34.44 -15.45 2.70
C VAL A 536 35.33 -14.53 3.53
N MET A 537 36.13 -15.12 4.40
CA MET A 537 37.21 -14.47 5.14
C MET A 537 38.49 -15.28 5.00
N LEU A 538 39.54 -14.67 4.45
CA LEU A 538 40.86 -15.29 4.28
C LEU A 538 41.90 -14.52 5.11
N GLU A 539 42.86 -15.24 5.64
CA GLU A 539 44.04 -14.69 6.31
C GLU A 539 45.28 -15.18 5.55
N ALA A 540 46.06 -14.23 5.02
CA ALA A 540 47.31 -14.51 4.33
C ALA A 540 48.50 -13.95 5.13
N THR A 541 49.59 -14.70 5.16
CA THR A 541 50.88 -14.28 5.71
C THR A 541 51.94 -14.41 4.62
N PHE A 542 52.51 -13.29 4.21
CA PHE A 542 53.58 -13.18 3.21
C PHE A 542 54.98 -13.16 3.84
N ALA A 543 55.09 -13.66 5.07
CA ALA A 543 56.38 -13.91 5.71
C ALA A 543 57.00 -15.22 5.19
N ALA A 544 58.04 -15.76 5.85
CA ALA A 544 58.88 -16.85 5.37
C ALA A 544 58.15 -18.09 4.80
N ASP A 545 56.90 -18.35 5.20
CA ASP A 545 56.14 -19.54 4.81
C ASP A 545 55.10 -19.28 3.71
N HIS A 546 54.81 -18.02 3.35
CA HIS A 546 53.82 -17.63 2.32
C HIS A 546 52.52 -18.43 2.38
N MET A 547 51.72 -18.25 3.42
CA MET A 547 50.56 -19.11 3.70
C MET A 547 49.24 -18.35 3.62
N ILE A 548 48.18 -19.03 3.18
CA ILE A 548 46.81 -18.53 3.21
C ILE A 548 45.85 -19.60 3.75
N SER A 549 44.87 -19.19 4.54
CA SER A 549 43.78 -20.04 5.04
C SER A 549 42.51 -19.21 5.19
N GLY A 550 41.36 -19.83 5.40
CA GLY A 550 40.14 -19.05 5.57
C GLY A 550 38.92 -19.84 5.99
N THR A 551 37.79 -19.14 6.06
CA THR A 551 36.48 -19.71 6.33
C THR A 551 35.46 -19.08 5.40
N ILE A 552 34.54 -19.91 4.91
CA ILE A 552 33.32 -19.49 4.25
C ILE A 552 32.16 -19.75 5.22
N SER A 553 31.29 -18.78 5.45
CA SER A 553 30.23 -18.83 6.46
C SER A 553 29.00 -18.03 6.05
N ASN A 554 27.97 -17.97 6.90
CA ASN A 554 26.74 -17.20 6.64
C ASN A 554 26.05 -17.60 5.33
N PHE A 555 26.00 -18.92 5.07
CA PHE A 555 25.38 -19.46 3.85
C PHE A 555 23.91 -19.06 3.76
N MET A 556 23.50 -18.56 2.59
CA MET A 556 22.12 -18.28 2.21
C MET A 556 21.72 -19.25 1.10
N GLY A 557 20.63 -19.98 1.29
CA GLY A 557 20.07 -20.86 0.25
C GLY A 557 19.33 -20.08 -0.85
N ALA A 558 19.02 -20.79 -1.94
CA ALA A 558 18.18 -20.28 -3.04
C ALA A 558 16.76 -19.84 -2.60
N ASP A 559 16.30 -20.34 -1.44
CA ASP A 559 15.04 -19.97 -0.79
C ASP A 559 15.14 -18.70 0.06
N GLY A 560 16.32 -18.05 0.09
CA GLY A 560 16.59 -16.87 0.92
C GLY A 560 16.73 -17.21 2.41
N MET A 561 16.81 -18.50 2.77
CA MET A 561 16.93 -18.92 4.16
C MET A 561 18.40 -19.10 4.53
N ALA A 562 18.77 -18.55 5.69
CA ALA A 562 20.09 -18.75 6.26
C ALA A 562 20.30 -20.23 6.64
N ARG A 563 21.52 -20.72 6.41
CA ARG A 563 21.96 -22.07 6.74
C ARG A 563 23.07 -21.98 7.79
N ASP A 564 22.97 -22.81 8.83
CA ASP A 564 24.03 -22.95 9.84
C ASP A 564 25.16 -23.83 9.31
N TRP A 565 25.79 -23.38 8.23
CA TRP A 565 26.88 -24.06 7.54
C TRP A 565 28.15 -23.22 7.60
N SER A 566 29.30 -23.88 7.61
CA SER A 566 30.58 -23.25 7.35
C SER A 566 31.52 -24.20 6.61
N VAL A 567 32.44 -23.64 5.82
CA VAL A 567 33.50 -24.38 5.16
C VAL A 567 34.83 -23.79 5.59
N ALA A 568 35.61 -24.56 6.35
CA ALA A 568 36.98 -24.19 6.66
C ALA A 568 37.88 -24.54 5.46
N LEU A 569 38.69 -23.59 5.02
CA LEU A 569 39.70 -23.75 3.99
C LEU A 569 41.06 -23.98 4.68
N SER A 570 41.61 -25.19 4.56
CA SER A 570 42.87 -25.53 5.23
C SER A 570 44.00 -24.64 4.77
N LYS A 571 45.02 -24.50 5.63
CA LYS A 571 46.25 -23.77 5.33
C LYS A 571 46.86 -24.27 4.02
N SER A 572 47.13 -23.34 3.10
CA SER A 572 47.73 -23.59 1.79
C SER A 572 48.93 -22.68 1.55
N VAL A 573 49.92 -23.17 0.79
CA VAL A 573 51.06 -22.37 0.34
C VAL A 573 50.61 -21.47 -0.81
N ILE A 574 51.13 -20.25 -0.83
CA ILE A 574 51.05 -19.34 -1.96
C ILE A 574 52.31 -19.60 -2.79
N ALA A 575 52.13 -20.05 -4.02
CA ALA A 575 53.19 -20.31 -4.98
C ALA A 575 53.61 -19.04 -5.74
N ASP A 576 54.67 -19.15 -6.53
CA ASP A 576 55.11 -18.07 -7.43
C ASP A 576 53.96 -17.60 -8.33
N ALA A 577 53.97 -16.30 -8.66
CA ALA A 577 52.88 -15.60 -9.36
C ALA A 577 51.54 -15.47 -8.57
N GLY A 578 51.53 -15.81 -7.28
CA GLY A 578 50.37 -15.60 -6.41
C GLY A 578 49.33 -16.72 -6.45
N ALA A 579 49.65 -17.83 -7.12
CA ALA A 579 48.76 -18.99 -7.20
C ALA A 579 48.62 -19.68 -5.84
N ILE A 580 47.39 -20.00 -5.47
CA ILE A 580 47.05 -20.80 -4.30
C ILE A 580 46.86 -22.23 -4.81
N ALA A 581 47.97 -22.91 -5.00
CA ALA A 581 48.01 -24.30 -5.43
C ALA A 581 48.64 -25.16 -4.34
N GLY A 582 48.13 -26.37 -4.15
CA GLY A 582 48.83 -27.40 -3.40
C GLY A 582 50.09 -27.70 -4.19
N ASP A 583 51.25 -27.67 -3.53
CA ASP A 583 52.55 -27.85 -4.18
C ASP A 583 52.50 -29.08 -5.10
N PRO A 584 52.51 -28.90 -6.44
CA PRO A 584 52.41 -30.01 -7.37
C PRO A 584 53.71 -30.84 -7.41
N ASP A 585 54.82 -30.29 -6.91
CA ASP A 585 56.14 -30.90 -6.91
C ASP A 585 56.45 -31.62 -5.59
N ASP A 586 55.79 -31.28 -4.49
CA ASP A 586 55.97 -31.97 -3.21
C ASP A 586 55.00 -33.15 -3.04
N ASN A 587 55.32 -34.27 -3.70
CA ASN A 587 54.74 -35.59 -3.40
C ASN A 587 54.97 -36.07 -1.94
N THR A 588 55.61 -35.25 -1.10
CA THR A 588 55.87 -35.53 0.33
C THR A 588 55.20 -34.54 1.28
N ASP A 589 54.59 -33.45 0.82
CA ASP A 589 53.84 -32.55 1.70
C ASP A 589 52.46 -33.16 2.00
N THR A 590 52.29 -33.58 3.24
CA THR A 590 51.19 -34.43 3.70
C THR A 590 49.92 -33.66 4.08
N ASP A 591 49.89 -32.33 3.95
CA ASP A 591 48.69 -31.53 4.23
C ASP A 591 47.99 -31.16 2.91
N PRO A 592 47.08 -32.01 2.39
CA PRO A 592 46.29 -31.66 1.23
C PRO A 592 45.48 -30.38 1.51
N GLN A 593 45.41 -29.50 0.51
CA GLN A 593 44.46 -28.38 0.48
C GLN A 593 43.07 -28.97 0.64
N THR A 594 42.57 -28.95 1.87
CA THR A 594 41.34 -29.63 2.24
C THR A 594 40.33 -28.63 2.69
N THR A 595 39.09 -28.92 2.36
CA THR A 595 37.96 -28.24 2.94
C THR A 595 37.35 -29.10 4.04
N THR A 596 36.82 -28.45 5.07
CA THR A 596 36.00 -29.10 6.09
C THR A 596 34.64 -28.42 6.15
N TRP A 597 33.61 -29.10 5.67
CA TRP A 597 32.22 -28.63 5.74
C TRP A 597 31.62 -28.98 7.10
N THR A 598 31.11 -27.97 7.79
CA THR A 598 30.38 -28.07 9.05
C THR A 598 28.91 -27.75 8.82
N ILE A 599 28.02 -28.58 9.37
CA ILE A 599 26.57 -28.38 9.35
C ILE A 599 26.05 -28.46 10.78
N GLY A 600 25.35 -27.42 11.26
CA GLY A 600 24.78 -27.42 12.61
C GLY A 600 25.84 -27.54 13.72
N GLY A 601 27.03 -26.97 13.50
CA GLY A 601 28.20 -27.12 14.38
C GLY A 601 28.90 -28.49 14.34
N THR A 602 28.44 -29.44 13.52
CA THR A 602 29.08 -30.75 13.34
C THR A 602 29.99 -30.73 12.12
N ALA A 603 31.30 -30.85 12.34
CA ALA A 603 32.29 -30.90 11.27
C ALA A 603 32.30 -32.28 10.58
N GLY A 604 32.27 -32.28 9.24
CA GLY A 604 32.58 -33.45 8.44
C GLY A 604 34.06 -33.83 8.49
N GLY A 605 34.43 -34.89 7.78
CA GLY A 605 35.84 -35.18 7.53
C GLY A 605 36.44 -34.21 6.51
N ALA A 606 37.71 -33.83 6.71
CA ALA A 606 38.49 -33.14 5.68
C ALA A 606 38.48 -33.99 4.40
N SER A 607 37.91 -33.46 3.31
CA SER A 607 37.53 -34.30 2.16
C SER A 607 37.47 -33.58 0.82
N GLY A 608 37.35 -32.26 0.81
CA GLY A 608 37.33 -31.50 -0.43
C GLY A 608 38.67 -30.86 -0.77
N GLN A 609 38.65 -29.92 -1.72
CA GLN A 609 39.82 -29.21 -2.22
C GLN A 609 39.47 -27.75 -2.48
N TRP A 610 40.46 -26.87 -2.36
CA TRP A 610 40.28 -25.46 -2.71
C TRP A 610 41.56 -24.92 -3.33
N SER A 611 41.41 -23.96 -4.23
CA SER A 611 42.50 -23.28 -4.94
C SER A 611 42.08 -21.86 -5.27
N GLY A 612 43.00 -21.05 -5.77
CA GLY A 612 42.71 -19.67 -6.17
C GLY A 612 43.95 -18.92 -6.59
N ASP A 613 43.82 -17.61 -6.74
CA ASP A 613 44.91 -16.73 -7.12
C ASP A 613 44.81 -15.40 -6.38
N LEU A 614 45.97 -14.87 -6.01
CA LEU A 614 46.14 -13.50 -5.55
C LEU A 614 46.33 -12.58 -6.77
N ARG A 615 45.53 -11.52 -6.84
CA ARG A 615 45.46 -10.61 -8.00
C ARG A 615 45.63 -9.16 -7.55
N GLU A 616 46.04 -8.32 -8.51
CA GLU A 616 46.29 -6.87 -8.39
C GLU A 616 47.30 -6.50 -7.28
N GLN A 617 48.42 -5.86 -7.64
CA GLN A 617 49.37 -5.41 -6.60
C GLN A 617 48.84 -4.13 -5.95
N GLY A 618 48.50 -4.19 -4.65
CA GLY A 618 48.21 -3.00 -3.86
C GLY A 618 49.46 -2.13 -3.64
N ASP A 619 49.26 -0.84 -3.37
CA ASP A 619 50.31 0.17 -3.17
C ASP A 619 51.34 -0.18 -2.07
N ASN A 620 50.99 -1.11 -1.19
CA ASN A 620 51.74 -1.59 -0.04
C ASN A 620 52.48 -2.92 -0.28
N GLY A 621 52.46 -3.46 -1.50
CA GLY A 621 53.09 -4.75 -1.82
C GLY A 621 52.30 -5.96 -1.30
N VAL A 622 51.01 -5.76 -1.00
CA VAL A 622 50.05 -6.80 -0.65
C VAL A 622 49.05 -6.90 -1.81
N PRO A 623 48.69 -8.10 -2.28
CA PRO A 623 47.66 -8.25 -3.31
C PRO A 623 46.32 -7.66 -2.85
N ALA A 624 45.61 -6.98 -3.74
CA ALA A 624 44.35 -6.32 -3.40
C ALA A 624 43.16 -7.30 -3.45
N ILE A 625 43.25 -8.33 -4.27
CA ILE A 625 42.15 -9.25 -4.56
C ILE A 625 42.60 -10.71 -4.40
N VAL A 626 41.71 -11.57 -3.93
CA VAL A 626 41.82 -13.03 -4.03
C VAL A 626 40.57 -13.56 -4.71
N THR A 627 40.73 -14.41 -5.71
CA THR A 627 39.65 -15.25 -6.23
C THR A 627 40.01 -16.71 -6.08
N GLY A 628 39.01 -17.59 -6.12
CA GLY A 628 39.28 -19.01 -6.14
C GLY A 628 38.05 -19.87 -6.17
N THR A 629 38.28 -21.18 -6.16
CA THR A 629 37.23 -22.20 -6.13
C THR A 629 37.44 -23.17 -4.99
N PHE A 630 36.36 -23.82 -4.58
CA PHE A 630 36.37 -24.87 -3.59
C PHE A 630 35.33 -25.94 -3.93
N HIS A 631 35.66 -27.16 -3.55
CA HIS A 631 34.78 -28.29 -3.50
C HIS A 631 34.80 -28.82 -2.07
N SER A 632 33.65 -29.19 -1.52
CA SER A 632 33.60 -29.81 -0.19
C SER A 632 32.57 -30.93 -0.14
N THR A 633 32.88 -31.97 0.63
CA THR A 633 31.93 -33.05 0.91
C THR A 633 31.56 -33.12 2.39
N TYR A 634 30.40 -33.70 2.69
CA TYR A 634 29.92 -33.91 4.05
C TYR A 634 29.50 -35.38 4.26
N GLY A 635 29.63 -35.84 5.50
CA GLY A 635 29.33 -37.21 5.88
C GLY A 635 30.47 -38.20 5.67
N GLN A 636 30.28 -39.44 6.15
CA GLN A 636 31.30 -40.47 6.09
C GLN A 636 31.53 -40.90 4.63
N GLY A 637 32.76 -40.67 4.14
CA GLY A 637 33.11 -40.93 2.74
C GLY A 637 32.48 -39.96 1.74
N GLY A 638 32.04 -38.79 2.20
CA GLY A 638 31.46 -37.75 1.34
C GLY A 638 30.13 -38.13 0.71
N ASN A 639 29.34 -38.98 1.40
CA ASN A 639 28.09 -39.56 0.89
C ASN A 639 26.82 -38.77 1.23
N ASP A 640 26.90 -37.86 2.20
CA ASP A 640 25.74 -37.14 2.73
C ASP A 640 25.62 -35.74 2.12
N GLY A 641 26.70 -35.17 1.58
CA GLY A 641 26.66 -33.87 0.96
C GLY A 641 27.83 -33.60 0.02
N ARG A 642 27.56 -32.82 -1.02
CA ARG A 642 28.57 -32.26 -1.91
C ARG A 642 28.26 -30.80 -2.20
N MET A 643 29.30 -29.98 -2.29
CA MET A 643 29.18 -28.60 -2.72
C MET A 643 30.36 -28.20 -3.58
N VAL A 644 30.12 -27.31 -4.52
CA VAL A 644 31.14 -26.64 -5.33
C VAL A 644 30.82 -25.16 -5.34
N GLY A 645 31.82 -24.33 -5.10
CA GLY A 645 31.64 -22.89 -5.07
C GLY A 645 32.92 -22.15 -5.46
N ALA A 646 32.75 -20.87 -5.75
CA ALA A 646 33.84 -19.94 -5.97
C ALA A 646 33.69 -18.76 -5.03
N PHE A 647 34.78 -18.04 -4.83
CA PHE A 647 34.84 -16.89 -3.95
C PHE A 647 35.67 -15.76 -4.57
N GLY A 648 35.36 -14.55 -4.16
CA GLY A 648 36.11 -13.33 -4.47
C GLY A 648 36.18 -12.46 -3.22
N ALA A 649 37.38 -12.01 -2.86
CA ALA A 649 37.64 -11.28 -1.63
C ALA A 649 38.61 -10.12 -1.84
N ASN A 650 38.37 -9.02 -1.14
CA ASN A 650 39.18 -7.80 -1.19
C ASN A 650 39.99 -7.66 0.10
N ALA A 651 41.23 -7.21 -0.01
CA ALA A 651 42.08 -6.88 1.12
C ALA A 651 41.44 -5.77 1.98
N GLN A 652 41.54 -5.88 3.30
CA GLN A 652 40.94 -4.96 4.29
C GLN A 652 41.93 -3.96 4.88
#